data_AF-A0A7C1ZK79-F1
#
_entry.id   AF-A0A7C1ZK79-F1
#
_cell.length_a   1.000
_cell.length_b   1.000
_cell.length_c   1.000
_cell.angle_alpha   90.00
_cell.angle_beta   90.00
_cell.angle_gamma   90.00
#
_symmetry.space_group_name_H-M   'P 1'
#
loop_
_entity.id
_entity.type
_entity.pdbx_description
1 polymer ?
#
loop_
_entity_poly.entity_id
_entity_poly.type
_entity_poly.pdbx_seq_one_letter_code
_entity_poly.pdbx_strand_id
1 'polypeptide(L)'
;MSDQVCRFCQRYVKLAYYCEECGSSCCSDCLHEAKVDFYTCKDCNSQNIENIDSEKRKVCKECGKESIIKTSQHAKSCPKCDSHKIVGVYEKKEELEKSFLNLIKHSRSFISPLREVLKRLFNLRRETKEARDPPIRCHHFPRIESDLLALFKLFIYVQDTLYDKIQAYFEQITKHSSYFFDIWAQPNTNITIIEGIFENLLRSYRAIHEFVLNNVKTFKDSYGNFDKNLKFIERISSYFSSYKKLLNLADKEKPVYVIQAKLANGLDTEARYKKEKGILFVTNFDLSFIHEYGLWKKKQEITFKAPVKDLIRIKEKGKVFKKLYIEFEYGKYEFTLPPHAIPRMLEYILLSRHFDQSTVFDSKSATNLQRIDIDLNELVNFIEESINSFFSLKCQYNKNNENVGNYNNTGYQKFPIHSNQFPNVINPNILQPGPNYNSNLRQMGFNQSPTQNFNNQYVPSYPTTPIESINPVQSEFFIQNLHNPNRFQNYNTHEISNGYNFEEQYSLMKKVEENQRNSQRFSNQPNNNSLNDKFRFQEYGKNHLSGLFNSNGILPKQHSYKKKSFKLDSEKQQKMFDLQKKRYSLKATLKKLETKYDQGSISDSDYFKTYRNLQQEFYLINDKVQKLEQYFNELESSKQESRNFDNKELY
;
A
#
# COMPACT_ATOMS: atom_id res chain seq x y z
N MET A 1 34.79 26.08 -10.69
CA MET A 1 33.61 26.61 -9.97
C MET A 1 33.43 28.06 -10.40
N SER A 2 32.22 28.50 -10.71
CA SER A 2 31.95 29.86 -11.17
C SER A 2 31.73 30.82 -9.99
N ASP A 3 32.38 31.97 -10.03
CA ASP A 3 32.04 33.08 -9.14
C ASP A 3 30.62 33.57 -9.41
N GLN A 4 29.94 34.01 -8.36
CA GLN A 4 28.56 34.48 -8.44
C GLN A 4 28.46 35.87 -7.83
N VAL A 5 27.51 36.68 -8.30
CA VAL A 5 27.30 38.02 -7.74
C VAL A 5 26.69 37.88 -6.34
N CYS A 6 27.45 38.25 -5.31
CA CYS A 6 26.91 38.38 -3.96
C CYS A 6 25.96 39.58 -3.92
N ARG A 7 24.70 39.34 -3.53
CA ARG A 7 23.65 40.38 -3.54
C ARG A 7 23.89 41.53 -2.56
N PHE A 8 24.80 41.36 -1.59
CA PHE A 8 25.09 42.32 -0.53
C PHE A 8 26.26 43.26 -0.89
N CYS A 9 27.41 42.72 -1.35
CA CYS A 9 28.54 43.54 -1.79
C CYS A 9 28.60 43.80 -3.31
N GLN A 10 27.71 43.20 -4.10
CA GLN A 10 27.63 43.26 -5.57
C GLN A 10 28.89 42.79 -6.32
N ARG A 11 29.83 42.14 -5.63
CA ARG A 11 31.06 41.58 -6.23
C ARG A 11 30.81 40.18 -6.76
N TYR A 12 31.53 39.80 -7.81
CA TYR A 12 31.69 38.41 -8.22
C TYR A 12 32.60 37.70 -7.23
N VAL A 13 32.04 36.79 -6.44
CA VAL A 13 32.73 36.08 -5.36
C VAL A 13 32.14 34.68 -5.18
N LYS A 14 32.90 33.82 -4.50
CA LYS A 14 32.41 32.53 -4.02
C LYS A 14 31.41 32.71 -2.87
N LEU A 15 30.13 32.41 -3.12
CA LEU A 15 29.10 32.36 -2.07
C LEU A 15 29.39 31.16 -1.15
N ALA A 16 29.63 31.43 0.13
CA ALA A 16 30.11 30.47 1.11
C ALA A 16 29.05 30.07 2.13
N TYR A 17 28.09 30.94 2.40
CA TYR A 17 27.11 30.81 3.48
C TYR A 17 25.67 30.93 2.96
N TYR A 18 24.76 30.22 3.61
CA TYR A 18 23.33 30.20 3.34
C TYR A 18 22.56 30.50 4.63
N CYS A 19 21.55 31.37 4.55
CA CYS A 19 20.62 31.61 5.66
C CYS A 19 19.36 30.76 5.48
N GLU A 20 19.14 29.82 6.40
CA GLU A 20 17.98 28.92 6.37
C GLU A 20 16.64 29.62 6.62
N GLU A 21 16.66 30.81 7.25
CA GLU A 21 15.45 31.52 7.64
C GLU A 21 14.88 32.44 6.54
N CYS A 22 15.74 33.00 5.68
CA CYS A 22 15.31 33.92 4.62
C CYS A 22 15.81 33.57 3.21
N GLY A 23 16.48 32.42 3.05
CA GLY A 23 16.93 31.85 1.79
C GLY A 23 18.04 32.64 1.08
N SER A 24 18.72 33.56 1.74
CA SER A 24 19.79 34.34 1.10
C SER A 24 21.17 33.70 1.26
N SER A 25 21.88 33.55 0.14
CA SER A 25 23.31 33.19 0.13
C SER A 25 24.21 34.43 0.13
N CYS A 26 25.33 34.39 0.85
CA CYS A 26 26.32 35.46 0.90
C CYS A 26 27.78 34.93 0.90
N CYS A 27 28.74 35.81 0.62
CA CYS A 27 30.15 35.54 0.87
C CYS A 27 30.52 35.78 2.34
N SER A 28 31.70 35.31 2.75
CA SER A 28 32.23 35.47 4.11
C SER A 28 32.23 36.93 4.57
N ASP A 29 32.72 37.83 3.71
CA ASP A 29 32.88 39.26 3.98
C ASP A 29 31.57 40.03 4.17
N CYS A 30 30.42 39.40 3.88
CA CYS A 30 29.09 39.99 4.03
C CYS A 30 28.30 39.43 5.21
N LEU A 31 28.87 38.53 6.00
CA LEU A 31 28.24 38.12 7.25
C LEU A 31 28.32 39.25 8.26
N HIS A 32 27.21 39.52 8.95
CA HIS A 32 27.23 40.33 10.15
C HIS A 32 27.81 39.50 11.30
N GLU A 33 28.52 40.14 12.22
CA GLU A 33 28.91 39.53 13.50
C GLU A 33 28.16 40.23 14.63
N ALA A 34 27.28 39.49 15.28
CA ALA A 34 26.51 39.96 16.42
C ALA A 34 27.00 39.27 17.70
N LYS A 35 27.10 40.03 18.80
CA LYS A 35 27.30 39.45 20.13
C LYS A 35 25.97 38.86 20.58
N VAL A 36 25.85 37.54 20.53
CA VAL A 36 24.65 36.80 20.95
C VAL A 36 24.86 36.28 22.35
N ASP A 37 23.90 36.59 23.22
CA ASP A 37 23.85 36.05 24.57
C ASP A 37 22.98 34.78 24.59
N PHE A 38 23.55 33.66 25.00
CA PHE A 38 22.82 32.42 25.25
C PHE A 38 22.96 31.97 26.71
N TYR A 39 22.10 31.04 27.09
CA TYR A 39 22.08 30.45 28.43
C TYR A 39 22.69 29.05 28.37
N THR A 40 23.66 28.78 29.24
CA THR A 40 24.34 27.48 29.35
C THR A 40 24.23 26.95 30.78
N CYS A 41 24.06 25.64 30.90
CA CYS A 41 24.15 24.98 32.20
C CYS A 41 25.61 24.87 32.62
N LYS A 42 25.97 25.46 33.77
CA LYS A 42 27.34 25.43 34.31
C LYS A 42 27.85 24.02 34.62
N ASP A 43 26.93 23.08 34.88
CA ASP A 43 27.26 21.70 35.29
C ASP A 43 27.47 20.72 34.13
N CYS A 44 26.91 20.98 32.95
CA CYS A 44 26.99 20.06 31.80
C CYS A 44 27.24 20.76 30.45
N ASN A 45 27.44 22.08 30.46
CA ASN A 45 27.63 22.96 29.30
C ASN A 45 26.51 22.93 28.23
N SER A 46 25.39 22.24 28.48
CA SER A 46 24.25 22.23 27.55
C SER A 46 23.61 23.62 27.42
N GLN A 47 23.25 23.96 26.18
CA GLN A 47 22.46 25.13 25.80
C GLN A 47 20.94 24.85 25.79
N ASN A 48 20.52 23.61 26.07
CA ASN A 48 19.13 23.16 26.05
C ASN A 48 18.40 23.57 27.36
N ILE A 49 18.06 24.85 27.47
CA ILE A 49 17.51 25.47 28.68
C ILE A 49 16.01 25.77 28.54
N GLU A 50 15.21 25.28 29.48
CA GLU A 50 13.77 25.54 29.57
C GLU A 50 13.49 26.66 30.58
N ASN A 51 12.53 27.53 30.26
CA ASN A 51 11.95 28.47 31.22
C ASN A 51 10.74 27.81 31.87
N ILE A 52 10.69 27.78 33.20
CA ILE A 52 9.49 27.38 33.94
C ILE A 52 8.68 28.66 34.21
N ASP A 53 7.65 28.87 33.39
CA ASP A 53 6.88 30.13 33.31
C ASP A 53 6.28 30.57 34.65
N SER A 54 6.00 29.63 35.56
CA SER A 54 5.42 29.89 36.88
C SER A 54 6.34 30.69 37.82
N GLU A 55 7.67 30.64 37.66
CA GLU A 55 8.61 31.23 38.63
C GLU A 55 9.82 31.97 38.00
N LYS A 56 9.84 32.17 36.67
CA LYS A 56 11.01 32.70 35.93
C LYS A 56 12.32 31.89 36.13
N ARG A 57 12.24 30.67 36.67
CA ARG A 57 13.41 29.79 36.81
C ARG A 57 13.79 29.18 35.48
N LYS A 58 15.10 28.93 35.32
CA LYS A 58 15.68 28.31 34.13
C LYS A 58 16.30 26.98 34.52
N VAL A 59 15.97 25.92 33.80
CA VAL A 59 16.41 24.56 34.11
C VAL A 59 17.03 23.94 32.87
N CYS A 60 18.15 23.25 33.04
CA CYS A 60 18.77 22.48 31.97
C CYS A 60 17.98 21.19 31.70
N LYS A 61 17.57 20.93 30.45
CA LYS A 61 16.87 19.69 30.08
C LYS A 61 17.72 18.43 30.22
N GLU A 62 19.04 18.55 30.00
CA GLU A 62 19.95 17.38 30.00
C GLU A 62 20.29 16.87 31.41
N CYS A 63 20.26 17.74 32.43
CA CYS A 63 20.69 17.37 33.79
C CYS A 63 19.78 17.87 34.93
N GLY A 64 18.67 18.56 34.63
CA GLY A 64 17.69 19.02 35.61
C GLY A 64 18.16 20.11 36.58
N LYS A 65 19.36 20.69 36.40
CA LYS A 65 19.92 21.70 37.32
C LYS A 65 19.55 23.12 36.93
N GLU A 66 19.34 23.97 37.95
CA GLU A 66 19.04 25.41 37.84
C GLU A 66 20.28 26.31 37.66
N SER A 67 21.48 25.71 37.63
CA SER A 67 22.77 26.42 37.56
C SER A 67 23.04 26.95 36.14
N ILE A 68 22.28 27.97 35.75
CA ILE A 68 22.29 28.52 34.40
C ILE A 68 23.05 29.84 34.38
N ILE A 69 24.14 29.89 33.62
CA ILE A 69 24.91 31.11 33.36
C ILE A 69 24.52 31.72 32.02
N LYS A 70 24.69 33.04 31.90
CA LYS A 70 24.54 33.77 30.64
C LYS A 70 25.93 33.92 30.02
N THR A 71 26.16 33.30 28.87
CA THR A 71 27.42 33.38 28.13
C THR A 71 27.19 34.12 26.82
N SER A 72 28.12 35.00 26.46
CA SER A 72 28.05 35.77 25.22
C SER A 72 29.09 35.28 24.21
N GLN A 73 28.67 34.97 22.99
CA GLN A 73 29.56 34.59 21.89
C GLN A 73 29.30 35.50 20.68
N HIS A 74 30.36 35.79 19.92
CA HIS A 74 30.19 36.40 18.60
C HIS A 74 29.66 35.32 17.65
N ALA A 75 28.42 35.50 17.20
CA ALA A 75 27.76 34.63 16.23
C ALA A 75 27.64 35.36 14.89
N LYS A 76 27.80 34.60 13.81
CA LYS A 76 27.54 35.06 12.45
C LYS A 76 26.03 35.22 12.26
N SER A 77 25.60 36.33 11.69
CA SER A 77 24.19 36.63 11.39
C SER A 77 23.99 36.98 9.92
N CYS A 78 22.76 36.77 9.45
CA CYS A 78 22.34 37.05 8.09
C CYS A 78 22.28 38.56 7.80
N PRO A 79 22.97 39.09 6.78
CA PRO A 79 22.87 40.51 6.42
C PRO A 79 21.50 40.96 5.88
N LYS A 80 20.52 40.05 5.73
CA LYS A 80 19.16 40.35 5.26
C LYS A 80 18.10 40.33 6.37
N CYS A 81 18.28 39.52 7.41
CA CYS A 81 17.27 39.32 8.47
C CYS A 81 17.86 39.12 9.87
N ASP A 82 19.16 39.33 10.04
CA ASP A 82 19.96 39.17 11.26
C ASP A 82 19.87 37.79 11.96
N SER A 83 19.19 36.80 11.36
CA SER A 83 19.12 35.43 11.84
C SER A 83 20.50 34.77 11.96
N HIS A 84 20.71 34.04 13.07
CA HIS A 84 21.91 33.24 13.33
C HIS A 84 21.86 31.84 12.69
N LYS A 85 20.77 31.49 11.98
CA LYS A 85 20.65 30.22 11.23
C LYS A 85 21.43 30.30 9.91
N ILE A 86 22.75 30.34 10.05
CA ILE A 86 23.72 30.41 8.95
C ILE A 86 24.46 29.07 8.85
N VAL A 87 24.33 28.41 7.70
CA VAL A 87 24.96 27.12 7.40
C VAL A 87 25.94 27.29 6.24
N GLY A 88 26.99 26.48 6.18
CA GLY A 88 27.88 26.46 5.03
C GLY A 88 27.13 26.01 3.77
N VAL A 89 27.32 26.67 2.63
CA VAL A 89 26.67 26.28 1.37
C VAL A 89 26.94 24.83 0.98
N TYR A 90 28.16 24.35 1.24
CA TYR A 90 28.55 22.95 0.96
C TYR A 90 27.84 21.98 1.90
N GLU A 91 27.82 22.29 3.20
CA GLU A 91 27.12 21.52 4.23
C GLU A 91 25.62 21.43 3.92
N LYS A 92 24.97 22.54 3.52
CA LYS A 92 23.54 22.54 3.17
C LYS A 92 23.24 21.72 1.91
N LYS A 93 24.13 21.75 0.91
CA LYS A 93 24.03 20.88 -0.28
C LYS A 93 24.17 19.39 0.09
N GLU A 94 25.12 19.05 0.95
CA GLU A 94 25.30 17.68 1.44
C GLU A 94 24.08 17.19 2.25
N GLU A 95 23.54 18.04 3.11
CA GLU A 95 22.32 17.78 3.89
C GLU A 95 21.12 17.49 2.98
N LEU A 96 20.88 18.33 1.97
CA LEU A 96 19.78 18.16 1.01
C LEU A 96 19.93 16.87 0.19
N GLU A 97 21.15 16.59 -0.28
CA GLU A 97 21.46 15.36 -1.01
C GLU A 97 21.21 14.10 -0.15
N LYS A 98 21.71 14.08 1.09
CA LYS A 98 21.48 12.99 2.04
C LYS A 98 20.00 12.83 2.38
N SER A 99 19.31 13.94 2.63
CA SER A 99 17.89 13.95 3.01
C SER A 99 17.01 13.43 1.88
N PHE A 100 17.29 13.81 0.64
CA PHE A 100 16.64 13.28 -0.55
C PHE A 100 16.88 11.78 -0.76
N LEU A 101 18.13 11.30 -0.65
CA LEU A 101 18.42 9.86 -0.72
C LEU A 101 17.74 9.07 0.41
N ASN A 102 17.67 9.63 1.61
CA ASN A 102 16.97 9.03 2.73
C ASN A 102 15.46 9.00 2.49
N LEU A 103 14.85 10.08 2.00
CA LEU A 103 13.42 10.15 1.67
C LEU A 103 12.99 9.02 0.70
N ILE A 104 13.84 8.71 -0.27
CA ILE A 104 13.64 7.61 -1.22
C ILE A 104 13.72 6.25 -0.50
N LYS A 105 14.74 6.02 0.33
CA LYS A 105 14.86 4.78 1.13
C LYS A 105 13.68 4.57 2.09
N HIS A 106 13.12 5.65 2.65
CA HIS A 106 12.00 5.59 3.59
C HIS A 106 10.66 5.16 2.95
N SER A 107 10.53 5.18 1.61
CA SER A 107 9.33 4.66 0.92
C SER A 107 9.03 3.19 1.24
N ARG A 108 10.04 2.39 1.61
CA ARG A 108 9.87 1.02 2.13
C ARG A 108 8.94 0.94 3.34
N SER A 109 8.86 2.00 4.14
CA SER A 109 8.02 2.06 5.35
C SER A 109 6.53 1.92 5.07
N PHE A 110 6.06 2.26 3.86
CA PHE A 110 4.65 2.15 3.46
C PHE A 110 4.13 0.70 3.52
N ILE A 111 5.01 -0.29 3.34
CA ILE A 111 4.64 -1.71 3.27
C ILE A 111 4.40 -2.33 4.66
N SER A 112 5.22 -1.99 5.65
CA SER A 112 5.23 -2.71 6.93
C SER A 112 3.86 -2.73 7.64
N PRO A 113 3.13 -1.59 7.74
CA PRO A 113 1.79 -1.57 8.33
C PRO A 113 0.76 -2.41 7.56
N LEU A 114 0.87 -2.50 6.23
CA LEU A 114 -0.03 -3.32 5.42
C LEU A 114 0.27 -4.83 5.56
N ARG A 115 1.53 -5.22 5.74
CA ARG A 115 1.89 -6.63 6.05
C ARG A 115 1.25 -7.08 7.37
N GLU A 116 1.21 -6.24 8.40
CA GLU A 116 0.50 -6.54 9.65
C GLU A 116 -1.00 -6.72 9.45
N VAL A 117 -1.63 -5.83 8.68
CA VAL A 117 -3.06 -5.91 8.32
C VAL A 117 -3.36 -7.22 7.60
N LEU A 118 -2.62 -7.53 6.52
CA LEU A 118 -2.81 -8.74 5.73
C LEU A 118 -2.63 -10.02 6.56
N LYS A 119 -1.61 -10.06 7.43
CA LYS A 119 -1.39 -11.16 8.37
C LYS A 119 -2.57 -11.33 9.32
N ARG A 120 -3.17 -10.25 9.85
CA ARG A 120 -4.36 -10.38 10.71
C ARG A 120 -5.59 -10.83 9.93
N LEU A 121 -5.81 -10.34 8.70
CA LEU A 121 -6.89 -10.81 7.83
C LEU A 121 -6.80 -12.32 7.55
N PHE A 122 -5.60 -12.84 7.23
CA PHE A 122 -5.41 -14.28 7.05
C PHE A 122 -5.59 -15.10 8.33
N ASN A 123 -5.17 -14.59 9.49
CA ASN A 123 -5.46 -15.23 10.78
C ASN A 123 -6.97 -15.28 11.04
N LEU A 124 -7.70 -14.17 10.84
CA LEU A 124 -9.16 -14.12 10.96
C LEU A 124 -9.85 -15.08 9.98
N ARG A 125 -9.33 -15.23 8.76
CA ARG A 125 -9.83 -16.22 7.79
C ARG A 125 -9.66 -17.66 8.30
N ARG A 126 -8.53 -17.96 8.93
CA ARG A 126 -8.27 -19.28 9.54
C ARG A 126 -9.19 -19.52 10.73
N GLU A 127 -9.23 -18.60 11.70
CA GLU A 127 -10.08 -18.65 12.89
C GLU A 127 -11.57 -18.82 12.52
N THR A 128 -12.03 -18.10 11.47
CA THR A 128 -13.40 -18.21 10.94
C THR A 128 -13.66 -19.56 10.27
N LYS A 129 -12.66 -20.14 9.57
CA LYS A 129 -12.79 -21.47 8.96
C LYS A 129 -12.86 -22.56 10.03
N GLU A 130 -11.93 -22.53 10.99
CA GLU A 130 -11.87 -23.47 12.13
C GLU A 130 -13.18 -23.47 12.93
N ALA A 131 -13.84 -22.32 13.07
CA ALA A 131 -15.16 -22.17 13.70
C ALA A 131 -16.31 -22.91 12.97
N ARG A 132 -16.19 -23.18 11.67
CA ARG A 132 -17.21 -23.89 10.85
C ARG A 132 -16.85 -25.34 10.56
N ASP A 133 -15.59 -25.72 10.70
CA ASP A 133 -15.08 -27.06 10.41
C ASP A 133 -15.53 -28.10 11.48
N PRO A 134 -15.57 -29.41 11.15
CA PRO A 134 -15.80 -30.46 12.13
C PRO A 134 -14.66 -30.49 13.17
N PRO A 135 -14.90 -30.96 14.42
CA PRO A 135 -16.02 -31.79 14.85
C PRO A 135 -17.26 -31.05 15.36
N ILE A 136 -17.19 -29.75 15.62
CA ILE A 136 -18.28 -28.95 16.21
C ILE A 136 -18.48 -27.69 15.37
N ARG A 137 -19.48 -27.71 14.47
CA ARG A 137 -19.71 -26.63 13.50
C ARG A 137 -20.56 -25.51 14.11
N CYS A 138 -19.92 -24.46 14.61
CA CYS A 138 -20.61 -23.35 15.25
C CYS A 138 -21.11 -22.33 14.23
N HIS A 139 -22.42 -22.09 14.15
CA HIS A 139 -23.06 -21.28 13.09
C HIS A 139 -23.46 -19.85 13.53
N HIS A 140 -22.99 -19.41 14.70
CA HIS A 140 -23.22 -18.04 15.16
C HIS A 140 -22.61 -16.99 14.23
N PHE A 141 -23.21 -15.80 14.21
CA PHE A 141 -22.78 -14.66 13.39
C PHE A 141 -22.68 -15.05 11.90
N PRO A 142 -23.81 -15.30 11.21
CA PRO A 142 -23.83 -15.79 9.82
C PRO A 142 -23.25 -14.81 8.79
N ARG A 143 -22.97 -13.55 9.18
CA ARG A 143 -22.35 -12.52 8.35
C ARG A 143 -20.82 -12.43 8.50
N ILE A 144 -20.20 -13.18 9.41
CA ILE A 144 -18.76 -13.03 9.68
C ILE A 144 -17.91 -13.31 8.43
N GLU A 145 -18.33 -14.24 7.56
CA GLU A 145 -17.69 -14.48 6.27
C GLU A 145 -17.89 -13.33 5.27
N SER A 146 -19.09 -12.75 5.17
CA SER A 146 -19.37 -11.62 4.27
C SER A 146 -18.68 -10.33 4.72
N ASP A 147 -18.61 -10.11 6.04
CA ASP A 147 -17.98 -8.95 6.65
C ASP A 147 -16.45 -9.03 6.51
N LEU A 148 -15.86 -10.22 6.72
CA LEU A 148 -14.42 -10.44 6.49
C LEU A 148 -14.06 -10.37 5.00
N LEU A 149 -14.93 -10.88 4.11
CA LEU A 149 -14.80 -10.72 2.66
C LEU A 149 -14.81 -9.22 2.24
N ALA A 150 -15.61 -8.38 2.92
CA ALA A 150 -15.59 -6.94 2.69
C ALA A 150 -14.26 -6.30 3.10
N LEU A 151 -13.63 -6.73 4.21
CA LEU A 151 -12.29 -6.27 4.59
C LEU A 151 -11.21 -6.69 3.60
N PHE A 152 -11.24 -7.92 3.07
CA PHE A 152 -10.31 -8.33 2.02
C PHE A 152 -10.47 -7.50 0.73
N LYS A 153 -11.70 -7.16 0.33
CA LYS A 153 -11.96 -6.24 -0.80
C LYS A 153 -11.47 -4.82 -0.54
N LEU A 154 -11.63 -4.32 0.69
CA LEU A 154 -11.05 -3.04 1.10
C LEU A 154 -9.52 -3.08 1.03
N PHE A 155 -8.89 -4.20 1.40
CA PHE A 155 -7.44 -4.34 1.33
C PHE A 155 -6.91 -4.26 -0.10
N ILE A 156 -7.54 -4.97 -1.05
CA ILE A 156 -7.22 -4.87 -2.49
C ILE A 156 -7.30 -3.40 -2.95
N TYR A 157 -8.44 -2.74 -2.67
CA TYR A 157 -8.61 -1.32 -3.03
C TYR A 157 -7.53 -0.40 -2.43
N VAL A 158 -7.11 -0.64 -1.18
CA VAL A 158 -6.03 0.12 -0.52
C VAL A 158 -4.67 -0.17 -1.15
N GLN A 159 -4.40 -1.42 -1.55
CA GLN A 159 -3.19 -1.83 -2.25
C GLN A 159 -3.09 -1.18 -3.63
N ASP A 160 -4.15 -1.27 -4.45
CA ASP A 160 -4.22 -0.65 -5.78
C ASP A 160 -4.04 0.88 -5.68
N THR A 161 -4.79 1.53 -4.79
CA THR A 161 -4.68 2.98 -4.56
C THR A 161 -3.31 3.39 -4.02
N LEU A 162 -2.63 2.52 -3.27
CA LEU A 162 -1.27 2.79 -2.79
C LEU A 162 -0.25 2.64 -3.91
N TYR A 163 -0.42 1.65 -4.81
CA TYR A 163 0.41 1.49 -6.00
C TYR A 163 0.41 2.76 -6.84
N ASP A 164 -0.78 3.25 -7.24
CA ASP A 164 -0.94 4.48 -8.03
C ASP A 164 -0.25 5.69 -7.37
N LYS A 165 -0.41 5.84 -6.05
CA LYS A 165 0.18 6.92 -5.26
C LYS A 165 1.71 6.84 -5.23
N ILE A 166 2.25 5.64 -5.04
CA ILE A 166 3.70 5.41 -4.99
C ILE A 166 4.32 5.60 -6.38
N GLN A 167 3.64 5.15 -7.45
CA GLN A 167 4.07 5.41 -8.82
C GLN A 167 4.17 6.90 -9.11
N ALA A 168 3.10 7.67 -8.88
CA ALA A 168 3.09 9.12 -9.08
C ALA A 168 4.16 9.85 -8.25
N TYR A 169 4.48 9.33 -7.06
CA TYR A 169 5.57 9.84 -6.21
C TYR A 169 6.97 9.54 -6.78
N PHE A 170 7.23 8.33 -7.28
CA PHE A 170 8.49 8.00 -7.94
C PHE A 170 8.67 8.73 -9.28
N GLU A 171 7.59 9.00 -10.01
CA GLU A 171 7.61 9.88 -11.19
C GLU A 171 8.05 11.31 -10.83
N GLN A 172 7.53 11.87 -9.72
CA GLN A 172 7.98 13.18 -9.19
C GLN A 172 9.44 13.16 -8.77
N ILE A 173 9.89 12.13 -8.02
CA ILE A 173 11.30 11.97 -7.64
C ILE A 173 12.20 11.93 -8.89
N THR A 174 11.84 11.13 -9.89
CA THR A 174 12.62 10.95 -11.11
C THR A 174 12.73 12.27 -11.89
N LYS A 175 11.61 12.98 -12.06
CA LYS A 175 11.56 14.30 -12.71
C LYS A 175 12.48 15.34 -12.06
N HIS A 176 12.67 15.28 -10.75
CA HIS A 176 13.46 16.25 -9.98
C HIS A 176 14.85 15.75 -9.58
N SER A 177 15.24 14.53 -9.97
CA SER A 177 16.47 13.85 -9.55
C SER A 177 17.76 14.63 -9.84
N SER A 178 17.86 15.27 -11.01
CA SER A 178 19.05 16.03 -11.43
C SER A 178 19.39 17.21 -10.52
N TYR A 179 18.39 17.83 -9.87
CA TYR A 179 18.62 18.91 -8.89
C TYR A 179 19.43 18.43 -7.67
N PHE A 180 19.32 17.14 -7.33
CA PHE A 180 19.99 16.53 -6.18
C PHE A 180 21.23 15.72 -6.57
N PHE A 181 21.26 15.13 -7.76
CA PHE A 181 22.44 14.41 -8.29
C PHE A 181 23.54 15.38 -8.70
N ASP A 182 23.19 16.46 -9.41
CA ASP A 182 24.15 17.47 -9.86
C ASP A 182 24.24 18.67 -8.88
N ILE A 183 23.80 18.50 -7.63
CA ILE A 183 23.68 19.57 -6.62
C ILE A 183 24.99 20.36 -6.42
N TRP A 184 26.14 19.69 -6.59
CA TRP A 184 27.47 20.28 -6.53
C TRP A 184 27.80 21.18 -7.72
N ALA A 185 27.25 20.88 -8.90
CA ALA A 185 27.34 21.71 -10.11
C ALA A 185 26.28 22.82 -10.17
N GLN A 186 25.17 22.69 -9.42
CA GLN A 186 24.13 23.72 -9.36
C GLN A 186 24.66 25.05 -8.79
N PRO A 187 24.24 26.22 -9.34
CA PRO A 187 24.44 27.53 -8.73
C PRO A 187 24.11 27.56 -7.21
N ASN A 188 24.94 28.20 -6.39
CA ASN A 188 24.69 28.29 -4.93
C ASN A 188 23.46 29.16 -4.60
N THR A 189 23.00 29.96 -5.57
CA THR A 189 21.72 30.67 -5.56
C THR A 189 20.50 29.77 -5.70
N ASN A 190 20.65 28.52 -6.16
CA ASN A 190 19.53 27.60 -6.40
C ASN A 190 19.12 26.80 -5.16
N ILE A 191 19.83 26.90 -4.02
CA ILE A 191 19.58 26.11 -2.81
C ILE A 191 18.11 26.23 -2.36
N THR A 192 17.55 27.44 -2.29
CA THR A 192 16.15 27.68 -1.93
C THR A 192 15.14 27.04 -2.91
N ILE A 193 15.51 26.90 -4.19
CA ILE A 193 14.68 26.21 -5.19
C ILE A 193 14.71 24.69 -4.92
N ILE A 194 15.88 24.15 -4.60
CA ILE A 194 16.09 22.73 -4.28
C ILE A 194 15.36 22.37 -2.97
N GLU A 195 15.39 23.25 -1.96
CA GLU A 195 14.58 23.14 -0.74
C GLU A 195 13.08 23.12 -1.04
N GLY A 196 12.58 24.04 -1.86
CA GLY A 196 11.17 24.08 -2.25
C GLY A 196 10.72 22.81 -3.01
N ILE A 197 11.60 22.24 -3.84
CA ILE A 197 11.38 20.94 -4.49
C ILE A 197 11.36 19.82 -3.44
N PHE A 198 12.33 19.80 -2.52
CA PHE A 198 12.42 18.77 -1.48
C PHE A 198 11.21 18.76 -0.54
N GLU A 199 10.75 19.93 -0.07
CA GLU A 199 9.55 20.04 0.76
C GLU A 199 8.28 19.57 0.04
N ASN A 200 8.19 19.80 -1.28
CA ASN A 200 7.07 19.26 -2.06
C ASN A 200 7.11 17.72 -2.15
N LEU A 201 8.28 17.12 -2.37
CA LEU A 201 8.45 15.67 -2.33
C LEU A 201 8.17 15.09 -0.94
N LEU A 202 8.60 15.78 0.12
CA LEU A 202 8.34 15.41 1.52
C LEU A 202 6.84 15.50 1.85
N ARG A 203 6.12 16.48 1.28
CA ARG A 203 4.66 16.58 1.38
C ARG A 203 3.96 15.42 0.66
N SER A 204 4.40 15.05 -0.55
CA SER A 204 3.90 13.86 -1.26
C SER A 204 4.13 12.59 -0.43
N TYR A 205 5.32 12.40 0.14
CA TYR A 205 5.63 11.29 1.04
C TYR A 205 4.71 11.25 2.28
N ARG A 206 4.54 12.39 2.97
CA ARG A 206 3.66 12.50 4.15
C ARG A 206 2.21 12.13 3.82
N ALA A 207 1.69 12.59 2.67
CA ALA A 207 0.32 12.25 2.24
C ALA A 207 0.12 10.75 1.95
N ILE A 208 1.14 10.05 1.45
CA ILE A 208 1.11 8.59 1.29
C ILE A 208 1.15 7.89 2.64
N HIS A 209 2.04 8.33 3.54
CA HIS A 209 2.16 7.80 4.89
C HIS A 209 0.85 7.94 5.70
N GLU A 210 0.22 9.12 5.65
CA GLU A 210 -1.09 9.36 6.25
C GLU A 210 -2.19 8.48 5.64
N PHE A 211 -2.19 8.29 4.31
CA PHE A 211 -3.11 7.38 3.65
C PHE A 211 -2.96 5.93 4.16
N VAL A 212 -1.73 5.43 4.32
CA VAL A 212 -1.47 4.10 4.89
C VAL A 212 -1.98 4.02 6.33
N LEU A 213 -1.60 4.97 7.20
CA LEU A 213 -1.98 4.96 8.62
C LEU A 213 -3.50 5.04 8.83
N ASN A 214 -4.20 5.88 8.07
CA ASN A 214 -5.65 6.03 8.17
C ASN A 214 -6.39 4.74 7.78
N ASN A 215 -5.97 4.06 6.71
CA ASN A 215 -6.56 2.77 6.33
C ASN A 215 -6.23 1.67 7.34
N VAL A 216 -4.98 1.59 7.83
CA VAL A 216 -4.57 0.64 8.88
C VAL A 216 -5.40 0.82 10.15
N LYS A 217 -5.75 2.06 10.52
CA LYS A 217 -6.68 2.33 11.62
C LYS A 217 -8.06 1.76 11.34
N THR A 218 -8.64 1.98 10.16
CA THR A 218 -9.95 1.42 9.76
C THR A 218 -10.00 -0.11 9.89
N PHE A 219 -8.92 -0.82 9.52
CA PHE A 219 -8.80 -2.26 9.75
C PHE A 219 -8.76 -2.62 11.25
N LYS A 220 -7.91 -1.93 12.04
CA LYS A 220 -7.76 -2.18 13.49
C LYS A 220 -9.09 -1.96 14.24
N ASP A 221 -9.82 -0.92 13.91
CA ASP A 221 -11.15 -0.63 14.49
C ASP A 221 -12.17 -1.73 14.14
N SER A 222 -12.09 -2.27 12.92
CA SER A 222 -12.98 -3.36 12.45
C SER A 222 -12.71 -4.70 13.15
N TYR A 223 -11.45 -5.02 13.45
CA TYR A 223 -11.07 -6.30 14.08
C TYR A 223 -11.70 -6.52 15.46
N GLY A 224 -11.96 -5.46 16.21
CA GLY A 224 -12.53 -5.55 17.56
C GLY A 224 -13.90 -6.24 17.65
N ASN A 225 -14.66 -6.29 16.54
CA ASN A 225 -15.91 -7.05 16.48
C ASN A 225 -15.70 -8.53 16.11
N PHE A 226 -14.78 -8.83 15.20
CA PHE A 226 -14.39 -10.20 14.87
C PHE A 226 -13.83 -10.93 16.10
N ASP A 227 -12.92 -10.30 16.83
CA ASP A 227 -12.32 -10.88 18.03
C ASP A 227 -13.35 -11.24 19.11
N LYS A 228 -14.40 -10.42 19.28
CA LYS A 228 -15.51 -10.71 20.22
C LYS A 228 -16.37 -11.88 19.75
N ASN A 229 -16.70 -11.90 18.45
CA ASN A 229 -17.54 -12.94 17.85
C ASN A 229 -16.83 -14.30 17.82
N LEU A 230 -15.54 -14.32 17.48
CA LEU A 230 -14.71 -15.52 17.45
C LEU A 230 -14.47 -16.06 18.86
N LYS A 231 -14.16 -15.22 19.86
CA LYS A 231 -14.06 -15.66 21.28
C LYS A 231 -15.37 -16.25 21.81
N PHE A 232 -16.51 -15.73 21.37
CA PHE A 232 -17.81 -16.36 21.69
C PHE A 232 -17.92 -17.76 21.05
N ILE A 233 -17.63 -17.87 19.75
CA ILE A 233 -17.67 -19.16 19.03
C ILE A 233 -16.70 -20.17 19.64
N GLU A 234 -15.46 -19.78 19.92
CA GLU A 234 -14.41 -20.59 20.55
C GLU A 234 -14.89 -21.15 21.89
N ARG A 235 -15.47 -20.28 22.74
CA ARG A 235 -16.04 -20.70 24.03
C ARG A 235 -17.13 -21.75 23.86
N ILE A 236 -18.10 -21.53 22.96
CA ILE A 236 -19.16 -22.51 22.68
C ILE A 236 -18.54 -23.83 22.19
N SER A 237 -17.66 -23.76 21.19
CA SER A 237 -17.06 -24.93 20.54
C SER A 237 -16.18 -25.74 21.50
N SER A 238 -15.48 -25.09 22.42
CA SER A 238 -14.69 -25.73 23.48
C SER A 238 -15.55 -26.56 24.45
N TYR A 239 -16.66 -25.99 24.94
CA TYR A 239 -17.60 -26.75 25.76
C TYR A 239 -18.21 -27.92 24.98
N PHE A 240 -18.75 -27.68 23.79
CA PHE A 240 -19.38 -28.77 23.02
C PHE A 240 -18.39 -29.87 22.60
N SER A 241 -17.12 -29.53 22.33
CA SER A 241 -16.07 -30.51 22.04
C SER A 241 -15.75 -31.37 23.25
N SER A 242 -15.65 -30.76 24.44
CA SER A 242 -15.34 -31.45 25.70
C SER A 242 -16.38 -32.51 26.09
N TYR A 243 -17.66 -32.31 25.70
CA TYR A 243 -18.78 -33.21 26.03
C TYR A 243 -19.31 -33.97 24.80
N LYS A 244 -18.61 -33.93 23.66
CA LYS A 244 -19.08 -34.50 22.37
C LYS A 244 -19.55 -35.96 22.49
N LYS A 245 -18.80 -36.78 23.24
CA LYS A 245 -19.11 -38.22 23.46
C LYS A 245 -20.43 -38.45 24.20
N LEU A 246 -20.82 -37.54 25.09
CA LEU A 246 -22.07 -37.61 25.84
C LEU A 246 -23.22 -37.03 25.04
N LEU A 247 -23.02 -35.83 24.46
CA LEU A 247 -24.06 -35.13 23.72
C LEU A 247 -24.55 -35.90 22.48
N ASN A 248 -23.64 -36.66 21.83
CA ASN A 248 -23.87 -37.45 20.63
C ASN A 248 -24.67 -36.67 19.57
N LEU A 249 -24.11 -35.53 19.16
CA LEU A 249 -24.75 -34.57 18.26
C LEU A 249 -24.99 -35.19 16.88
N ALA A 250 -26.19 -35.00 16.32
CA ALA A 250 -26.47 -35.38 14.93
C ALA A 250 -25.73 -34.47 13.92
N ASP A 251 -25.55 -34.91 12.67
CA ASP A 251 -24.78 -34.17 11.64
C ASP A 251 -25.29 -32.75 11.33
N LYS A 252 -26.60 -32.51 11.55
CA LYS A 252 -27.29 -31.23 11.37
C LYS A 252 -27.57 -30.51 12.70
N GLU A 253 -27.17 -31.10 13.82
CA GLU A 253 -27.33 -30.53 15.15
C GLU A 253 -26.21 -29.51 15.41
N LYS A 254 -26.60 -28.25 15.58
CA LYS A 254 -25.71 -27.10 15.71
C LYS A 254 -25.72 -26.61 17.15
N PRO A 255 -24.54 -26.31 17.74
CA PRO A 255 -24.46 -25.72 19.07
C PRO A 255 -25.00 -24.28 19.06
N VAL A 256 -25.93 -23.98 19.96
CA VAL A 256 -26.55 -22.66 20.12
C VAL A 256 -26.06 -21.97 21.38
N TYR A 257 -26.07 -22.65 22.53
CA TYR A 257 -25.59 -22.05 23.77
C TYR A 257 -25.20 -23.08 24.82
N VAL A 258 -24.46 -22.64 25.83
CA VAL A 258 -24.03 -23.48 26.95
C VAL A 258 -23.85 -22.64 28.21
N ILE A 259 -24.33 -23.13 29.34
CA ILE A 259 -24.17 -22.45 30.63
C ILE A 259 -24.10 -23.43 31.81
N GLN A 260 -23.28 -23.10 32.81
CA GLN A 260 -23.30 -23.81 34.09
C GLN A 260 -24.60 -23.50 34.83
N ALA A 261 -25.30 -24.55 35.26
CA ALA A 261 -26.60 -24.47 35.90
C ALA A 261 -26.69 -25.44 37.07
N LYS A 262 -27.68 -25.22 37.94
CA LYS A 262 -28.00 -26.16 39.04
C LYS A 262 -29.45 -26.63 38.90
N LEU A 263 -29.65 -27.92 38.77
CA LEU A 263 -30.99 -28.51 38.72
C LEU A 263 -31.64 -28.41 40.11
N ALA A 264 -32.73 -27.65 40.20
CA ALA A 264 -33.45 -27.37 41.44
C ALA A 264 -34.71 -28.24 41.60
N ASN A 265 -35.33 -28.64 40.48
CA ASN A 265 -36.44 -29.59 40.43
C ASN A 265 -36.47 -30.24 39.02
N GLY A 266 -36.92 -31.49 38.93
CA GLY A 266 -36.97 -32.23 37.66
C GLY A 266 -38.11 -33.26 37.62
N LEU A 267 -38.06 -34.13 36.61
CA LEU A 267 -39.08 -35.14 36.34
C LEU A 267 -39.22 -36.19 37.46
N ASP A 268 -38.10 -36.60 38.04
CA ASP A 268 -38.06 -37.49 39.18
C ASP A 268 -38.23 -36.68 40.49
N THR A 269 -39.32 -36.96 41.22
CA THR A 269 -39.60 -36.34 42.52
C THR A 269 -38.79 -36.93 43.67
N GLU A 270 -38.17 -38.11 43.48
CA GLU A 270 -37.22 -38.67 44.44
C GLU A 270 -36.05 -37.69 44.69
N ALA A 271 -35.45 -37.78 45.88
CA ALA A 271 -34.45 -36.80 46.30
C ALA A 271 -33.13 -36.84 45.50
N ARG A 272 -32.94 -37.82 44.61
CA ARG A 272 -31.68 -38.11 43.88
C ARG A 272 -31.16 -36.90 43.11
N TYR A 273 -32.01 -36.27 42.30
CA TYR A 273 -31.61 -35.22 41.35
C TYR A 273 -31.80 -33.78 41.87
N LYS A 274 -32.24 -33.61 43.12
CA LYS A 274 -32.44 -32.28 43.73
C LYS A 274 -31.09 -31.67 44.12
N LYS A 275 -30.77 -30.51 43.54
CA LYS A 275 -29.59 -29.65 43.79
C LYS A 275 -28.31 -30.04 43.03
N GLU A 276 -28.40 -30.85 41.98
CA GLU A 276 -27.27 -31.22 41.13
C GLU A 276 -26.63 -30.01 40.42
N LYS A 277 -25.30 -29.92 40.43
CA LYS A 277 -24.54 -28.96 39.62
C LYS A 277 -24.20 -29.58 38.27
N GLY A 278 -24.31 -28.81 37.19
CA GLY A 278 -24.02 -29.34 35.86
C GLY A 278 -23.97 -28.24 34.81
N ILE A 279 -24.07 -28.66 33.56
CA ILE A 279 -24.04 -27.78 32.40
C ILE A 279 -25.28 -28.03 31.55
N LEU A 280 -25.99 -26.94 31.25
CA LEU A 280 -27.14 -26.93 30.35
C LEU A 280 -26.67 -26.50 28.95
N PHE A 281 -26.78 -27.43 28.01
CA PHE A 281 -26.46 -27.26 26.59
C PHE A 281 -27.74 -27.01 25.80
N VAL A 282 -27.65 -26.14 24.80
CA VAL A 282 -28.71 -25.79 23.85
C VAL A 282 -28.18 -26.04 22.46
N THR A 283 -28.85 -26.89 21.68
CA THR A 283 -28.66 -27.02 20.24
C THR A 283 -29.93 -26.58 19.51
N ASN A 284 -29.91 -26.51 18.18
CA ASN A 284 -31.11 -26.31 17.37
C ASN A 284 -32.13 -27.48 17.51
N PHE A 285 -31.68 -28.66 17.93
CA PHE A 285 -32.55 -29.83 18.08
C PHE A 285 -32.96 -30.09 19.53
N ASP A 286 -32.01 -30.04 20.48
CA ASP A 286 -32.20 -30.54 21.85
C ASP A 286 -31.74 -29.55 22.93
N LEU A 287 -32.39 -29.62 24.09
CA LEU A 287 -31.87 -29.14 25.37
C LEU A 287 -31.31 -30.33 26.13
N SER A 288 -30.07 -30.25 26.61
CA SER A 288 -29.42 -31.33 27.36
C SER A 288 -28.80 -30.79 28.66
N PHE A 289 -29.01 -31.46 29.79
CA PHE A 289 -28.32 -31.17 31.05
C PHE A 289 -27.42 -32.33 31.44
N ILE A 290 -26.13 -32.02 31.63
CA ILE A 290 -25.12 -32.97 32.08
C ILE A 290 -24.74 -32.61 33.52
N HIS A 291 -25.02 -33.52 34.47
CA HIS A 291 -24.58 -33.41 35.84
C HIS A 291 -23.07 -33.70 35.96
N GLU A 292 -22.33 -32.87 36.71
CA GLU A 292 -20.95 -33.15 37.12
C GLU A 292 -20.88 -33.48 38.61
N TYR A 293 -20.29 -34.64 38.97
CA TYR A 293 -20.13 -35.07 40.36
C TYR A 293 -18.79 -35.75 40.65
N GLY A 294 -18.41 -35.82 41.93
CA GLY A 294 -17.14 -36.37 42.38
C GLY A 294 -16.04 -35.32 42.54
N LEU A 295 -15.24 -35.45 43.62
CA LEU A 295 -14.24 -34.47 44.03
C LEU A 295 -12.88 -34.65 43.33
N TRP A 296 -12.45 -35.89 43.08
CA TRP A 296 -11.10 -36.22 42.60
C TRP A 296 -11.07 -36.69 41.13
N LYS A 297 -12.20 -37.16 40.61
CA LYS A 297 -12.46 -37.41 39.18
C LYS A 297 -13.92 -37.01 38.93
N LYS A 298 -14.15 -35.93 38.17
CA LYS A 298 -15.49 -35.52 37.80
C LYS A 298 -16.12 -36.58 36.89
N LYS A 299 -17.10 -37.32 37.42
CA LYS A 299 -18.03 -38.11 36.63
C LYS A 299 -19.05 -37.19 35.97
N GLN A 300 -19.51 -37.59 34.79
CA GLN A 300 -20.41 -36.81 33.94
C GLN A 300 -21.55 -37.73 33.50
N GLU A 301 -22.78 -37.27 33.65
CA GLU A 301 -23.99 -38.07 33.42
C GLU A 301 -25.11 -37.20 32.83
N ILE A 302 -25.86 -37.73 31.87
CA ILE A 302 -26.93 -36.98 31.20
C ILE A 302 -28.21 -37.18 32.00
N THR A 303 -28.53 -36.21 32.87
CA THR A 303 -29.78 -36.24 33.67
C THR A 303 -31.02 -35.95 32.82
N PHE A 304 -30.84 -35.25 31.68
CA PHE A 304 -31.94 -34.78 30.84
C PHE A 304 -31.46 -34.50 29.41
N LYS A 305 -32.20 -34.98 28.42
CA LYS A 305 -32.11 -34.59 27.00
C LYS A 305 -33.53 -34.57 26.42
N ALA A 306 -33.92 -33.46 25.79
CA ALA A 306 -35.28 -33.24 25.30
C ALA A 306 -35.30 -32.35 24.04
N PRO A 307 -36.12 -32.66 23.02
CA PRO A 307 -36.20 -31.84 21.82
C PRO A 307 -36.76 -30.44 22.08
N VAL A 308 -36.09 -29.43 21.53
CA VAL A 308 -36.48 -28.01 21.54
C VAL A 308 -37.87 -27.77 20.93
N LYS A 309 -38.25 -28.61 19.96
CA LYS A 309 -39.58 -28.61 19.33
C LYS A 309 -40.71 -29.03 20.29
N ASP A 310 -40.43 -29.89 21.27
CA ASP A 310 -41.43 -30.45 22.20
C ASP A 310 -41.58 -29.57 23.46
N LEU A 311 -40.84 -28.46 23.53
CA LEU A 311 -40.93 -27.45 24.58
C LEU A 311 -42.31 -26.77 24.52
N ILE A 312 -43.12 -26.89 25.56
CA ILE A 312 -44.40 -26.17 25.67
C ILE A 312 -44.14 -24.73 26.14
N ARG A 313 -43.39 -24.59 27.24
CA ARG A 313 -43.30 -23.32 27.97
C ARG A 313 -41.92 -23.11 28.56
N ILE A 314 -41.44 -21.88 28.45
CA ILE A 314 -40.23 -21.42 29.11
C ILE A 314 -40.46 -20.04 29.73
N LYS A 315 -39.96 -19.81 30.96
CA LYS A 315 -40.07 -18.53 31.66
C LYS A 315 -39.10 -18.41 32.83
N GLU A 316 -38.87 -17.19 33.28
CA GLU A 316 -38.36 -16.93 34.62
C GLU A 316 -39.46 -17.23 35.67
N LYS A 317 -39.08 -17.82 36.81
CA LYS A 317 -39.97 -18.16 37.93
C LYS A 317 -39.35 -17.72 39.26
N GLY A 318 -40.16 -17.09 40.11
CA GLY A 318 -39.77 -16.61 41.44
C GLY A 318 -39.37 -15.12 41.45
N LYS A 319 -39.67 -14.41 42.56
CA LYS A 319 -39.34 -12.98 42.71
C LYS A 319 -37.92 -12.75 43.23
N VAL A 320 -37.56 -13.42 44.33
CA VAL A 320 -36.25 -13.27 45.00
C VAL A 320 -35.25 -14.31 44.46
N PHE A 321 -35.59 -15.60 44.58
CA PHE A 321 -34.79 -16.69 44.02
C PHE A 321 -35.28 -17.03 42.61
N LYS A 322 -34.88 -16.19 41.65
CA LYS A 322 -35.17 -16.38 40.23
C LYS A 322 -34.61 -17.72 39.73
N LYS A 323 -35.44 -18.49 39.03
CA LYS A 323 -35.08 -19.75 38.36
C LYS A 323 -35.54 -19.72 36.91
N LEU A 324 -34.83 -20.42 36.04
CA LEU A 324 -35.32 -20.77 34.71
C LEU A 324 -36.26 -21.97 34.83
N TYR A 325 -37.50 -21.82 34.38
CA TYR A 325 -38.50 -22.88 34.35
C TYR A 325 -38.71 -23.33 32.89
N ILE A 326 -38.65 -24.64 32.67
CA ILE A 326 -38.77 -25.30 31.36
C ILE A 326 -39.82 -26.41 31.48
N GLU A 327 -40.76 -26.49 30.54
CA GLU A 327 -41.91 -27.40 30.57
C GLU A 327 -42.16 -28.01 29.19
N PHE A 328 -42.22 -29.34 29.16
CA PHE A 328 -42.50 -30.23 28.03
C PHE A 328 -43.78 -31.02 28.33
N GLU A 329 -44.36 -31.70 27.33
CA GLU A 329 -45.53 -32.58 27.52
C GLU A 329 -45.29 -33.65 28.59
N TYR A 330 -44.08 -34.21 28.60
CA TYR A 330 -43.68 -35.30 29.47
C TYR A 330 -42.92 -34.87 30.72
N GLY A 331 -42.68 -33.58 31.00
CA GLY A 331 -41.83 -33.20 32.14
C GLY A 331 -41.65 -31.71 32.41
N LYS A 332 -41.27 -31.37 33.64
CA LYS A 332 -41.06 -29.98 34.12
C LYS A 332 -39.74 -29.88 34.88
N TYR A 333 -38.95 -28.87 34.55
CA TYR A 333 -37.60 -28.67 35.07
C TYR A 333 -37.42 -27.23 35.57
N GLU A 334 -36.68 -27.09 36.68
CA GLU A 334 -36.28 -25.79 37.24
C GLU A 334 -34.77 -25.74 37.41
N PHE A 335 -34.13 -24.73 36.80
CA PHE A 335 -32.69 -24.49 36.91
C PHE A 335 -32.42 -23.18 37.67
N THR A 336 -31.54 -23.26 38.68
CA THR A 336 -30.91 -22.09 39.28
C THR A 336 -29.69 -21.68 38.47
N LEU A 337 -29.66 -20.41 38.08
CA LEU A 337 -28.65 -19.76 37.24
C LEU A 337 -28.31 -18.39 37.87
N PRO A 338 -27.19 -17.75 37.50
CA PRO A 338 -26.97 -16.34 37.83
C PRO A 338 -28.14 -15.48 37.31
N PRO A 339 -28.71 -14.55 38.11
CA PRO A 339 -29.92 -13.83 37.70
C PRO A 339 -29.82 -13.08 36.36
N HIS A 340 -28.66 -12.48 36.07
CA HIS A 340 -28.37 -11.80 34.81
C HIS A 340 -28.31 -12.74 33.59
N ALA A 341 -28.14 -14.05 33.81
CA ALA A 341 -28.02 -15.03 32.76
C ALA A 341 -29.36 -15.70 32.39
N ILE A 342 -30.40 -15.59 33.24
CA ILE A 342 -31.72 -16.17 32.95
C ILE A 342 -32.36 -15.52 31.71
N PRO A 343 -32.42 -14.19 31.54
CA PRO A 343 -32.99 -13.56 30.34
C PRO A 343 -32.25 -13.99 29.07
N ARG A 344 -30.92 -13.97 29.10
CA ARG A 344 -30.08 -14.45 27.99
C ARG A 344 -30.35 -15.92 27.67
N MET A 345 -30.50 -16.78 28.69
CA MET A 345 -30.81 -18.19 28.47
C MET A 345 -32.19 -18.41 27.83
N LEU A 346 -33.19 -17.60 28.20
CA LEU A 346 -34.50 -17.60 27.54
C LEU A 346 -34.36 -17.24 26.06
N GLU A 347 -33.61 -16.18 25.74
CA GLU A 347 -33.36 -15.75 24.37
C GLU A 347 -32.72 -16.85 23.52
N TYR A 348 -31.66 -17.52 24.01
CA TYR A 348 -30.99 -18.58 23.24
C TYR A 348 -31.83 -19.85 23.06
N ILE A 349 -32.71 -20.20 24.01
CA ILE A 349 -33.64 -21.34 23.85
C ILE A 349 -34.82 -20.99 22.91
N LEU A 350 -35.26 -19.72 22.89
CA LEU A 350 -36.25 -19.27 21.90
C LEU A 350 -35.64 -19.16 20.50
N LEU A 351 -34.39 -18.70 20.41
CA LEU A 351 -33.61 -18.66 19.17
C LEU A 351 -33.37 -20.06 18.61
N SER A 352 -33.12 -21.06 19.46
CA SER A 352 -32.76 -22.41 18.99
C SER A 352 -33.85 -23.06 18.14
N ARG A 353 -35.14 -22.81 18.44
CA ARG A 353 -36.30 -23.24 17.63
C ARG A 353 -36.26 -22.80 16.16
N HIS A 354 -35.64 -21.66 15.89
CA HIS A 354 -35.57 -21.04 14.57
C HIS A 354 -34.11 -20.83 14.13
N PHE A 355 -33.16 -21.57 14.71
CA PHE A 355 -31.74 -21.32 14.51
C PHE A 355 -31.34 -21.50 13.04
N ASP A 356 -31.82 -22.54 12.37
CA ASP A 356 -31.53 -22.77 10.94
C ASP A 356 -32.17 -21.73 10.00
N GLN A 357 -33.26 -21.09 10.43
CA GLN A 357 -33.93 -20.02 9.68
C GLN A 357 -33.23 -18.66 9.92
N SER A 358 -32.74 -18.42 11.13
CA SER A 358 -32.09 -17.15 11.53
C SER A 358 -30.57 -17.12 11.30
N THR A 359 -29.91 -18.28 11.19
CA THR A 359 -28.45 -18.42 10.99
C THR A 359 -28.12 -19.19 9.70
N VAL A 360 -28.70 -18.74 8.59
CA VAL A 360 -28.34 -19.24 7.25
C VAL A 360 -26.87 -18.92 6.97
N PHE A 361 -26.07 -19.96 6.81
CA PHE A 361 -24.65 -19.86 6.51
C PHE A 361 -24.44 -19.34 5.08
N ASP A 362 -23.72 -18.22 4.93
CA ASP A 362 -23.36 -17.70 3.60
C ASP A 362 -22.19 -18.49 2.99
N SER A 363 -22.52 -19.67 2.48
CA SER A 363 -21.58 -20.54 1.75
C SER A 363 -20.94 -19.84 0.56
N LYS A 364 -21.62 -18.89 -0.09
CA LYS A 364 -21.09 -18.14 -1.23
C LYS A 364 -19.97 -17.19 -0.78
N SER A 365 -20.19 -16.42 0.28
CA SER A 365 -19.14 -15.57 0.86
C SER A 365 -18.01 -16.41 1.44
N ALA A 366 -18.30 -17.53 2.09
CA ALA A 366 -17.28 -18.47 2.58
C ALA A 366 -16.39 -19.00 1.45
N THR A 367 -16.97 -19.47 0.34
CA THR A 367 -16.22 -19.96 -0.83
C THR A 367 -15.38 -18.84 -1.46
N ASN A 368 -15.95 -17.63 -1.61
CA ASN A 368 -15.20 -16.49 -2.16
C ASN A 368 -14.03 -16.09 -1.25
N LEU A 369 -14.22 -16.07 0.07
CA LEU A 369 -13.18 -15.76 1.05
C LEU A 369 -12.01 -16.76 1.02
N GLN A 370 -12.27 -18.05 0.76
CA GLN A 370 -11.22 -19.06 0.58
C GLN A 370 -10.49 -18.93 -0.78
N ARG A 371 -11.18 -18.43 -1.82
CA ARG A 371 -10.60 -18.20 -3.15
C ARG A 371 -9.76 -16.92 -3.26
N ILE A 372 -9.88 -16.00 -2.31
CA ILE A 372 -9.06 -14.78 -2.30
C ILE A 372 -7.61 -15.16 -2.02
N ASP A 373 -6.76 -14.89 -3.00
CA ASP A 373 -5.31 -14.88 -2.88
C ASP A 373 -4.83 -13.44 -3.09
N ILE A 374 -4.06 -12.94 -2.14
CA ILE A 374 -3.53 -11.56 -2.11
C ILE A 374 -2.17 -11.62 -1.45
N ASP A 375 -1.19 -11.03 -2.12
CA ASP A 375 0.10 -10.71 -1.53
C ASP A 375 0.43 -9.21 -1.73
N LEU A 376 1.55 -8.78 -1.15
CA LEU A 376 2.12 -7.45 -1.36
C LEU A 376 3.39 -7.51 -2.23
N ASN A 377 3.66 -8.63 -2.90
CA ASN A 377 4.92 -8.89 -3.59
C ASN A 377 5.09 -7.95 -4.79
N GLU A 378 4.05 -7.74 -5.59
CA GLU A 378 4.09 -6.80 -6.71
C GLU A 378 4.42 -5.36 -6.25
N LEU A 379 3.74 -4.88 -5.20
CA LEU A 379 3.98 -3.55 -4.64
C LEU A 379 5.35 -3.43 -3.98
N VAL A 380 5.83 -4.49 -3.32
CA VAL A 380 7.18 -4.56 -2.73
C VAL A 380 8.24 -4.52 -3.83
N ASN A 381 8.10 -5.35 -4.86
CA ASN A 381 9.03 -5.41 -5.98
C ASN A 381 9.07 -4.06 -6.69
N PHE A 382 7.92 -3.43 -6.96
CA PHE A 382 7.84 -2.10 -7.55
C PHE A 382 8.60 -1.03 -6.74
N ILE A 383 8.46 -1.03 -5.41
CA ILE A 383 9.21 -0.11 -4.54
C ILE A 383 10.72 -0.42 -4.59
N GLU A 384 11.12 -1.68 -4.46
CA GLU A 384 12.54 -2.07 -4.46
C GLU A 384 13.21 -1.80 -5.82
N GLU A 385 12.54 -2.12 -6.93
CA GLU A 385 12.98 -1.80 -8.30
C GLU A 385 13.08 -0.29 -8.53
N SER A 386 12.10 0.49 -8.09
CA SER A 386 12.14 1.95 -8.18
C SER A 386 13.30 2.55 -7.38
N ILE A 387 13.55 2.05 -6.17
CA ILE A 387 14.70 2.45 -5.35
C ILE A 387 16.02 2.03 -6.03
N ASN A 388 16.13 0.78 -6.49
CA ASN A 388 17.35 0.26 -7.09
C ASN A 388 17.70 0.97 -8.40
N SER A 389 16.71 1.19 -9.27
CA SER A 389 16.81 2.04 -10.46
C SER A 389 17.36 3.43 -10.11
N PHE A 390 16.82 4.05 -9.05
CA PHE A 390 17.27 5.36 -8.61
C PHE A 390 18.73 5.39 -8.13
N PHE A 391 19.15 4.42 -7.33
CA PHE A 391 20.55 4.32 -6.89
C PHE A 391 21.50 3.93 -8.04
N SER A 392 21.05 3.11 -9.00
CA SER A 392 21.81 2.80 -10.22
C SER A 392 22.02 4.04 -11.09
N LEU A 393 20.99 4.88 -11.28
CA LEU A 393 21.12 6.17 -11.97
C LEU A 393 22.15 7.06 -11.26
N LYS A 394 22.07 7.19 -9.93
CA LYS A 394 23.07 7.96 -9.16
C LYS A 394 24.51 7.46 -9.37
N CYS A 395 24.71 6.14 -9.38
CA CYS A 395 26.04 5.57 -9.66
C CYS A 395 26.53 5.87 -11.09
N GLN A 396 25.64 5.97 -12.09
CA GLN A 396 26.02 6.39 -13.44
C GLN A 396 26.42 7.88 -13.49
N TYR A 397 25.66 8.75 -12.80
CA TYR A 397 26.00 10.17 -12.66
C TYR A 397 27.39 10.38 -12.04
N ASN A 398 27.71 9.68 -10.95
CA ASN A 398 29.01 9.76 -10.30
C ASN A 398 30.15 9.35 -11.26
N LYS A 399 30.01 8.20 -11.95
CA LYS A 399 31.00 7.73 -12.94
C LYS A 399 31.22 8.71 -14.10
N ASN A 400 30.15 9.34 -14.58
CA ASN A 400 30.27 10.32 -15.66
C ASN A 400 31.03 11.58 -15.19
N ASN A 401 30.79 12.03 -13.96
CA ASN A 401 31.49 13.17 -13.37
C ASN A 401 32.98 12.86 -13.09
N GLU A 402 33.32 11.64 -12.65
CA GLU A 402 34.71 11.18 -12.52
C GLU A 402 35.44 11.14 -13.87
N ASN A 403 34.80 10.63 -14.92
CA ASN A 403 35.38 10.57 -16.27
C ASN A 403 35.66 11.97 -16.85
N VAL A 404 34.75 12.94 -16.65
CA VAL A 404 34.97 14.35 -17.08
C VAL A 404 36.14 15.00 -16.31
N GLY A 405 36.41 14.58 -15.07
CA GLY A 405 37.59 15.00 -14.31
C GLY A 405 38.92 14.58 -14.96
N ASN A 406 38.99 13.36 -15.51
CA ASN A 406 40.22 12.82 -16.10
C ASN A 406 40.55 13.37 -17.51
N TYR A 407 39.56 13.80 -18.30
CA TYR A 407 39.81 14.36 -19.63
C TYR A 407 40.36 15.80 -19.63
N ASN A 408 40.27 16.53 -18.51
CA ASN A 408 40.79 17.89 -18.42
C ASN A 408 42.30 17.98 -18.14
N ASN A 409 43.01 16.84 -18.08
CA ASN A 409 44.45 16.79 -17.79
C ASN A 409 45.31 16.29 -18.97
N THR A 410 44.72 16.14 -20.17
CA THR A 410 45.47 16.00 -21.43
C THR A 410 45.11 17.15 -22.37
N GLY A 411 46.11 17.70 -23.06
CA GLY A 411 46.08 19.06 -23.57
C GLY A 411 45.07 19.35 -24.69
N TYR A 412 44.55 20.58 -24.67
CA TYR A 412 43.93 21.33 -25.77
C TYR A 412 43.60 20.56 -27.07
N GLN A 413 42.35 20.12 -27.21
CA GLN A 413 41.69 20.09 -28.51
C GLN A 413 40.32 20.77 -28.46
N LYS A 414 40.13 21.75 -29.34
CA LYS A 414 38.85 22.44 -29.54
C LYS A 414 37.91 21.53 -30.34
N PHE A 415 36.76 21.20 -29.77
CA PHE A 415 35.60 20.70 -30.52
C PHE A 415 34.36 21.55 -30.18
N PRO A 416 33.41 21.71 -31.12
CA PRO A 416 32.39 22.75 -31.04
C PRO A 416 31.24 22.38 -30.10
N ILE A 417 30.86 23.35 -29.25
CA ILE A 417 29.67 23.25 -28.40
C ILE A 417 28.43 23.51 -29.27
N HIS A 418 27.70 22.46 -29.64
CA HIS A 418 26.30 22.61 -30.05
C HIS A 418 25.44 22.81 -28.80
N SER A 419 25.05 24.06 -28.57
CA SER A 419 24.17 24.44 -27.47
C SER A 419 22.71 24.09 -27.78
N ASN A 420 22.13 23.18 -27.00
CA ASN A 420 20.67 23.01 -26.95
C ASN A 420 20.05 24.23 -26.26
N GLN A 421 19.57 25.18 -27.06
CA GLN A 421 18.78 26.30 -26.57
C GLN A 421 17.40 25.81 -26.13
N PHE A 422 17.09 25.94 -24.84
CA PHE A 422 15.72 25.90 -24.34
C PHE A 422 15.12 27.33 -24.32
N PRO A 423 13.81 27.50 -24.57
CA PRO A 423 13.21 28.82 -24.72
C PRO A 423 13.08 29.56 -23.38
N ASN A 424 13.34 30.87 -23.41
CA ASN A 424 13.12 31.76 -22.27
C ASN A 424 11.65 31.77 -21.86
N VAL A 425 11.38 31.52 -20.58
CA VAL A 425 10.05 31.73 -19.99
C VAL A 425 9.82 33.23 -19.81
N ILE A 426 8.67 33.70 -20.29
CA ILE A 426 8.28 35.11 -20.30
C ILE A 426 8.05 35.63 -18.87
N ASN A 427 8.65 36.78 -18.57
CA ASN A 427 8.49 37.49 -17.29
C ASN A 427 7.28 38.45 -17.38
N PRO A 428 6.27 38.37 -16.48
CA PRO A 428 5.09 39.24 -16.57
C PRO A 428 5.35 40.64 -15.97
N ASN A 429 5.24 41.64 -16.86
CA ASN A 429 5.02 43.09 -16.64
C ASN A 429 5.00 43.65 -15.21
N ILE A 430 5.89 44.60 -14.95
CA ILE A 430 5.66 45.72 -14.02
C ILE A 430 5.23 46.93 -14.84
N LEU A 431 4.02 47.45 -14.59
CA LEU A 431 3.53 48.71 -15.14
C LEU A 431 4.09 49.90 -14.32
N GLN A 432 4.71 50.88 -14.98
CA GLN A 432 4.57 52.31 -14.64
C GLN A 432 4.69 53.19 -15.91
N PRO A 433 4.07 54.39 -15.94
CA PRO A 433 3.85 55.14 -17.18
C PRO A 433 4.88 56.26 -17.43
N GLY A 434 5.13 56.56 -18.71
CA GLY A 434 5.93 57.70 -19.19
C GLY A 434 5.44 58.17 -20.57
N PRO A 435 5.59 59.45 -20.94
CA PRO A 435 4.57 60.14 -21.73
C PRO A 435 4.74 60.10 -23.26
N ASN A 436 3.61 60.35 -23.94
CA ASN A 436 3.48 60.64 -25.37
C ASN A 436 4.49 61.69 -25.87
N TYR A 437 5.10 61.43 -27.03
CA TYR A 437 5.32 62.45 -28.06
C TYR A 437 5.06 61.89 -29.46
N ASN A 438 4.34 62.67 -30.26
CA ASN A 438 4.08 62.40 -31.68
C ASN A 438 5.35 62.56 -32.52
N SER A 439 5.51 61.72 -33.55
CA SER A 439 5.75 62.22 -34.92
C SER A 439 5.61 61.11 -35.97
N ASN A 440 4.95 61.44 -37.08
CA ASN A 440 4.86 60.59 -38.26
C ASN A 440 6.16 60.65 -39.07
N LEU A 441 6.59 59.55 -39.71
CA LEU A 441 7.10 59.64 -41.08
C LEU A 441 6.98 58.32 -41.88
N ARG A 442 7.00 58.49 -43.19
CA ARG A 442 6.46 57.64 -44.26
C ARG A 442 7.40 56.54 -44.81
N GLN A 443 6.77 55.49 -45.34
CA GLN A 443 6.98 54.83 -46.66
C GLN A 443 8.20 53.91 -46.95
N MET A 444 7.88 52.90 -47.80
CA MET A 444 8.73 51.96 -48.56
C MET A 444 9.58 50.97 -47.72
N GLY A 445 9.63 49.65 -47.99
CA GLY A 445 9.02 48.83 -49.04
C GLY A 445 9.98 48.54 -50.20
N PHE A 446 10.71 47.41 -50.15
CA PHE A 446 11.20 46.67 -51.32
C PHE A 446 11.63 45.23 -50.95
N ASN A 447 11.39 44.28 -51.86
CA ASN A 447 11.94 42.92 -51.83
C ASN A 447 13.40 42.92 -52.28
N GLN A 448 14.20 41.95 -51.82
CA GLN A 448 14.97 41.03 -52.70
C GLN A 448 15.75 39.97 -51.91
N SER A 449 15.65 38.71 -52.38
CA SER A 449 16.68 37.68 -52.22
C SER A 449 17.59 37.73 -53.47
N PRO A 450 18.81 37.15 -53.44
CA PRO A 450 18.92 35.78 -53.94
C PRO A 450 19.99 34.88 -53.29
N THR A 451 19.83 33.59 -53.59
CA THR A 451 20.70 32.43 -53.35
C THR A 451 22.11 32.53 -53.91
N GLN A 452 23.08 31.81 -53.30
CA GLN A 452 24.07 31.00 -54.03
C GLN A 452 24.41 29.69 -53.29
N ASN A 453 24.57 28.60 -54.06
CA ASN A 453 25.07 27.29 -53.63
C ASN A 453 26.60 27.23 -53.75
N PHE A 454 27.26 26.36 -52.96
CA PHE A 454 28.42 25.62 -53.45
C PHE A 454 28.55 24.24 -52.78
N ASN A 455 28.74 23.21 -53.60
CA ASN A 455 29.12 21.86 -53.17
C ASN A 455 30.61 21.80 -52.81
N ASN A 456 31.01 20.84 -51.98
CA ASN A 456 32.10 19.92 -52.34
C ASN A 456 32.10 18.63 -51.50
N GLN A 457 32.42 17.53 -52.17
CA GLN A 457 32.59 16.19 -51.58
C GLN A 457 34.08 15.97 -51.28
N TYR A 458 34.42 15.19 -50.24
CA TYR A 458 35.74 14.56 -50.13
C TYR A 458 35.65 13.18 -49.47
N VAL A 459 36.53 12.28 -49.92
CA VAL A 459 36.62 10.85 -49.56
C VAL A 459 37.76 10.63 -48.55
N PRO A 460 37.62 9.76 -47.54
CA PRO A 460 38.72 9.40 -46.64
C PRO A 460 39.47 8.13 -47.07
N SER A 461 40.78 8.10 -46.85
CA SER A 461 41.67 6.95 -47.10
C SER A 461 42.59 6.67 -45.92
N TYR A 462 42.78 5.40 -45.58
CA TYR A 462 43.70 4.90 -44.53
C TYR A 462 45.17 4.97 -44.95
N PRO A 463 46.11 4.92 -43.99
CA PRO A 463 47.04 3.77 -43.94
C PRO A 463 47.40 3.28 -42.52
N THR A 464 48.33 2.31 -42.43
CA THR A 464 48.43 1.30 -41.37
C THR A 464 49.85 1.18 -40.74
N THR A 465 49.96 1.17 -39.40
CA THR A 465 50.95 0.39 -38.56
C THR A 465 52.48 0.62 -38.73
N PRO A 466 53.41 0.00 -37.94
CA PRO A 466 53.33 -0.86 -36.71
C PRO A 466 54.35 -0.51 -35.57
N ILE A 467 54.53 -1.45 -34.61
CA ILE A 467 55.63 -1.62 -33.61
C ILE A 467 55.59 -0.60 -32.43
N GLU A 468 55.97 -0.84 -31.15
CA GLU A 468 56.66 -1.95 -30.43
C GLU A 468 56.06 -2.23 -29.01
N SER A 469 56.80 -2.93 -28.13
CA SER A 469 56.44 -3.31 -26.73
C SER A 469 57.62 -3.16 -25.76
N ILE A 470 57.40 -2.88 -24.47
CA ILE A 470 58.26 -3.26 -23.32
C ILE A 470 57.46 -3.17 -21.99
N ASN A 471 57.83 -4.00 -21.02
CA ASN A 471 57.29 -4.15 -19.65
C ASN A 471 58.49 -4.57 -18.76
N PRO A 472 58.40 -4.67 -17.41
CA PRO A 472 57.82 -3.79 -16.39
C PRO A 472 58.90 -3.34 -15.34
N VAL A 473 58.56 -2.52 -14.33
CA VAL A 473 59.42 -2.32 -13.13
C VAL A 473 58.58 -2.35 -11.83
N GLN A 474 59.16 -2.96 -10.80
CA GLN A 474 58.58 -3.25 -9.49
C GLN A 474 58.68 -2.07 -8.51
N SER A 475 57.80 -2.02 -7.51
CA SER A 475 58.14 -1.50 -6.17
C SER A 475 57.22 -2.09 -5.10
N GLU A 476 57.73 -3.06 -4.33
CA GLU A 476 57.14 -3.49 -3.06
C GLU A 476 57.68 -2.61 -1.92
N PHE A 477 56.85 -2.27 -0.93
CA PHE A 477 57.04 -2.55 0.52
C PHE A 477 56.16 -1.67 1.45
N PHE A 478 55.76 -2.33 2.53
CA PHE A 478 54.90 -2.00 3.69
C PHE A 478 55.29 -0.70 4.47
N ILE A 479 54.53 -0.13 5.42
CA ILE A 479 53.86 -0.72 6.62
C ILE A 479 52.57 0.00 7.06
N GLN A 480 51.74 -0.79 7.76
CA GLN A 480 50.47 -0.55 8.45
C GLN A 480 50.42 0.65 9.42
N ASN A 481 49.22 1.15 9.73
CA ASN A 481 48.75 1.05 11.12
C ASN A 481 47.23 1.03 11.35
N LEU A 482 46.87 0.27 12.37
CA LEU A 482 45.53 -0.12 12.80
C LEU A 482 44.74 1.01 13.50
N HIS A 483 43.42 1.08 13.26
CA HIS A 483 42.41 0.77 14.30
C HIS A 483 40.97 0.94 13.79
N ASN A 484 40.17 -0.13 13.90
CA ASN A 484 38.70 -0.07 13.84
C ASN A 484 38.11 -1.18 14.72
N PRO A 485 37.60 -0.89 15.93
CA PRO A 485 37.09 -1.89 16.84
C PRO A 485 35.56 -2.05 16.68
N ASN A 486 35.12 -3.03 15.88
CA ASN A 486 33.79 -3.68 15.99
C ASN A 486 33.62 -4.81 14.94
N ARG A 487 34.47 -5.85 15.00
CA ARG A 487 34.27 -7.08 14.20
C ARG A 487 34.05 -8.28 15.11
N PHE A 488 32.79 -8.61 15.37
CA PHE A 488 32.42 -9.87 15.99
C PHE A 488 32.73 -11.06 15.07
N GLN A 489 33.03 -12.20 15.69
CA GLN A 489 33.65 -13.35 15.05
C GLN A 489 32.64 -14.37 14.49
N ASN A 490 33.02 -14.94 13.36
CA ASN A 490 32.82 -16.30 12.86
C ASN A 490 31.75 -17.20 13.54
N TYR A 491 30.88 -17.76 12.69
CA TYR A 491 30.45 -19.16 12.84
C TYR A 491 31.10 -20.00 11.75
N ASN A 492 31.54 -21.19 12.13
CA ASN A 492 32.20 -22.16 11.26
C ASN A 492 31.13 -22.99 10.52
N THR A 493 31.28 -23.25 9.23
CA THR A 493 30.40 -24.14 8.47
C THR A 493 31.10 -25.45 8.16
N HIS A 494 30.48 -26.58 8.53
CA HIS A 494 30.95 -27.91 8.16
C HIS A 494 30.86 -28.15 6.64
N GLU A 495 31.80 -28.95 6.16
CA GLU A 495 31.99 -29.31 4.76
C GLU A 495 30.84 -30.16 4.20
N ILE A 496 30.38 -29.83 3.00
CA ILE A 496 29.96 -30.83 2.01
C ILE A 496 30.56 -30.40 0.67
N SER A 497 31.35 -31.27 0.06
CA SER A 497 31.97 -31.05 -1.25
C SER A 497 30.99 -31.34 -2.39
N ASN A 498 31.10 -30.57 -3.48
CA ASN A 498 30.99 -31.07 -4.85
C ASN A 498 31.55 -30.00 -5.81
N GLY A 499 32.38 -30.42 -6.77
CA GLY A 499 33.18 -29.52 -7.59
C GLY A 499 32.35 -28.72 -8.62
N TYR A 500 32.57 -27.41 -8.66
CA TYR A 500 32.08 -26.53 -9.72
C TYR A 500 33.20 -26.25 -10.73
N ASN A 501 32.95 -26.52 -12.01
CA ASN A 501 33.91 -26.26 -13.09
C ASN A 501 33.80 -24.82 -13.59
N PHE A 502 34.80 -23.98 -13.28
CA PHE A 502 34.83 -22.56 -13.66
C PHE A 502 34.92 -22.31 -15.17
N GLU A 503 35.49 -23.24 -15.95
CA GLU A 503 35.65 -23.07 -17.40
C GLU A 503 34.32 -23.18 -18.16
N GLU A 504 33.38 -23.98 -17.65
CA GLU A 504 32.07 -24.17 -18.29
C GLU A 504 31.21 -22.90 -18.18
N GLN A 505 31.27 -22.23 -17.04
CA GLN A 505 30.59 -20.95 -16.80
C GLN A 505 31.17 -19.83 -17.68
N TYR A 506 32.49 -19.78 -17.85
CA TYR A 506 33.15 -18.81 -18.72
C TYR A 506 32.83 -19.07 -20.21
N SER A 507 32.78 -20.35 -20.61
CA SER A 507 32.39 -20.78 -21.96
C SER A 507 30.95 -20.41 -22.32
N LEU A 508 30.02 -20.56 -21.37
CA LEU A 508 28.63 -20.14 -21.50
C LEU A 508 28.51 -18.61 -21.63
N MET A 509 29.21 -17.85 -20.79
CA MET A 509 29.14 -16.39 -20.80
C MET A 509 29.70 -15.80 -22.11
N LYS A 510 30.77 -16.38 -22.65
CA LYS A 510 31.35 -16.01 -23.96
C LYS A 510 30.39 -16.29 -25.13
N LYS A 511 29.67 -17.43 -25.13
CA LYS A 511 28.64 -17.73 -26.14
C LYS A 511 27.44 -16.78 -26.08
N VAL A 512 27.09 -16.27 -24.90
CA VAL A 512 26.02 -15.26 -24.75
C VAL A 512 26.43 -13.92 -25.34
N GLU A 513 27.68 -13.46 -25.11
CA GLU A 513 28.21 -12.24 -25.75
C GLU A 513 28.25 -12.34 -27.29
N GLU A 514 28.70 -13.46 -27.85
CA GLU A 514 28.78 -13.63 -29.32
C GLU A 514 27.40 -13.60 -29.99
N ASN A 515 26.39 -14.20 -29.38
CA ASN A 515 25.01 -14.16 -29.89
C ASN A 515 24.38 -12.75 -29.82
N GLN A 516 24.70 -11.96 -28.78
CA GLN A 516 24.25 -10.57 -28.71
C GLN A 516 24.94 -9.69 -29.78
N ARG A 517 26.23 -9.88 -30.05
CA ARG A 517 26.96 -9.12 -31.09
C ARG A 517 26.48 -9.42 -32.51
N ASN A 518 26.11 -10.67 -32.80
CA ASN A 518 25.60 -11.05 -34.13
C ASN A 518 24.17 -10.55 -34.40
N SER A 519 23.39 -10.29 -33.33
CA SER A 519 21.99 -9.84 -33.45
C SER A 519 21.84 -8.37 -33.89
N GLN A 520 22.92 -7.58 -33.90
CA GLN A 520 22.89 -6.14 -34.25
C GLN A 520 23.33 -5.82 -35.70
N ARG A 521 23.65 -6.82 -36.54
CA ARG A 521 24.22 -6.58 -37.90
C ARG A 521 23.24 -6.70 -39.07
N PHE A 522 21.95 -6.93 -38.85
CA PHE A 522 20.95 -7.09 -39.92
C PHE A 522 19.67 -6.24 -39.75
N SER A 523 19.80 -4.92 -39.90
CA SER A 523 18.71 -4.10 -40.48
C SER A 523 19.23 -2.75 -41.00
N ASN A 524 19.34 -2.61 -42.32
CA ASN A 524 19.46 -1.31 -43.00
C ASN A 524 19.26 -1.46 -44.52
N GLN A 525 18.01 -1.39 -45.00
CA GLN A 525 17.57 -0.40 -46.00
C GLN A 525 16.06 -0.53 -46.31
N PRO A 526 15.40 0.55 -46.80
CA PRO A 526 13.94 0.64 -46.89
C PRO A 526 13.40 0.45 -48.33
N ASN A 527 12.08 0.25 -48.47
CA ASN A 527 11.38 0.75 -49.65
C ASN A 527 9.90 1.09 -49.38
N ASN A 528 9.37 2.06 -50.12
CA ASN A 528 8.03 2.65 -49.94
C ASN A 528 6.93 1.87 -50.68
N ASN A 529 5.70 1.85 -50.14
CA ASN A 529 4.53 2.48 -50.84
C ASN A 529 3.18 2.38 -50.08
N SER A 530 2.54 3.55 -49.95
CA SER A 530 1.11 3.81 -50.23
C SER A 530 -0.05 3.21 -49.38
N LEU A 531 -0.55 4.08 -48.47
CA LEU A 531 -1.96 4.46 -48.23
C LEU A 531 -2.98 3.54 -47.50
N ASN A 532 -3.59 4.15 -46.46
CA ASN A 532 -4.85 3.84 -45.75
C ASN A 532 -4.88 2.49 -44.98
N ASP A 533 -5.40 2.37 -43.74
CA ASP A 533 -6.39 3.17 -43.01
C ASP A 533 -6.25 2.96 -41.46
N LYS A 534 -6.79 3.88 -40.67
CA LYS A 534 -7.11 3.85 -39.20
C LYS A 534 -6.31 2.96 -38.22
N PHE A 535 -5.68 3.64 -37.26
CA PHE A 535 -5.11 3.14 -36.00
C PHE A 535 -5.91 2.02 -35.29
N ARG A 536 -5.24 0.89 -35.03
CA ARG A 536 -5.56 -0.06 -33.95
C ARG A 536 -4.28 -0.58 -33.28
N PHE A 537 -4.11 -0.28 -31.99
CA PHE A 537 -3.12 -0.94 -31.15
C PHE A 537 -3.65 -2.31 -30.68
N GLN A 538 -3.36 -3.37 -31.43
CA GLN A 538 -3.49 -4.77 -31.00
C GLN A 538 -2.46 -5.65 -31.73
N GLU A 539 -1.31 -5.93 -31.09
CA GLU A 539 -0.55 -7.21 -31.20
C GLU A 539 0.76 -7.18 -30.39
N TYR A 540 0.68 -7.42 -29.08
CA TYR A 540 1.82 -7.89 -28.25
C TYR A 540 1.40 -9.16 -27.49
N GLY A 541 0.84 -10.12 -28.24
CA GLY A 541 0.23 -11.34 -27.73
C GLY A 541 0.54 -12.58 -28.56
N LYS A 542 1.74 -12.67 -29.14
CA LYS A 542 2.21 -13.82 -29.92
C LYS A 542 3.53 -14.37 -29.36
N ASN A 543 3.37 -15.39 -28.54
CA ASN A 543 4.27 -16.50 -28.22
C ASN A 543 5.67 -16.47 -28.88
N HIS A 544 6.71 -16.23 -28.08
CA HIS A 544 8.11 -16.47 -28.47
C HIS A 544 8.81 -17.58 -27.66
N LEU A 545 8.07 -18.39 -26.90
CA LEU A 545 8.61 -19.53 -26.12
C LEU A 545 8.07 -20.92 -26.53
N SER A 546 7.20 -20.99 -27.56
CA SER A 546 6.69 -22.27 -28.08
C SER A 546 7.69 -23.04 -28.96
N GLY A 547 8.90 -22.51 -29.19
CA GLY A 547 9.98 -23.18 -29.93
C GLY A 547 10.94 -24.01 -29.08
N LEU A 548 10.77 -24.02 -27.75
CA LEU A 548 11.70 -24.67 -26.80
C LEU A 548 11.18 -25.99 -26.20
N PHE A 549 10.00 -26.46 -26.62
CA PHE A 549 9.40 -27.71 -26.14
C PHE A 549 9.06 -28.66 -27.28
N ASN A 550 10.07 -29.48 -27.62
CA ASN A 550 10.07 -30.73 -28.38
C ASN A 550 9.25 -30.87 -29.68
N SER A 551 9.99 -31.19 -30.74
CA SER A 551 9.53 -31.97 -31.88
C SER A 551 9.12 -33.40 -31.47
N ASN A 552 8.20 -33.97 -32.25
CA ASN A 552 7.84 -35.40 -32.30
C ASN A 552 7.05 -35.97 -31.09
N GLY A 553 5.76 -35.63 -31.02
CA GLY A 553 4.74 -36.39 -30.30
C GLY A 553 3.39 -36.31 -31.01
N ILE A 554 2.86 -37.43 -31.50
CA ILE A 554 1.58 -37.49 -32.23
C ILE A 554 0.41 -37.56 -31.24
N LEU A 555 -0.50 -36.58 -31.26
CA LEU A 555 -1.80 -36.59 -30.57
C LEU A 555 -2.88 -35.88 -31.44
N PRO A 556 -4.20 -36.10 -31.23
CA PRO A 556 -5.17 -36.15 -32.32
C PRO A 556 -5.91 -34.83 -32.62
N LYS A 557 -6.62 -34.82 -33.75
CA LYS A 557 -7.46 -33.71 -34.25
C LYS A 557 -8.54 -33.30 -33.23
N GLN A 558 -8.54 -32.03 -32.81
CA GLN A 558 -9.71 -31.42 -32.14
C GLN A 558 -10.59 -30.65 -33.15
N HIS A 559 -11.91 -30.74 -32.96
CA HIS A 559 -12.91 -30.19 -33.85
C HIS A 559 -13.12 -28.67 -33.71
N SER A 560 -13.37 -28.01 -34.84
CA SER A 560 -13.66 -26.56 -34.93
C SER A 560 -15.06 -26.20 -34.41
N TYR A 561 -15.16 -25.86 -33.12
CA TYR A 561 -16.31 -25.15 -32.55
C TYR A 561 -15.84 -24.07 -31.56
N LYS A 562 -15.98 -22.79 -31.94
CA LYS A 562 -16.13 -21.56 -31.08
C LYS A 562 -15.69 -20.28 -31.83
N LYS A 563 -16.50 -19.77 -32.78
CA LYS A 563 -16.29 -18.41 -33.36
C LYS A 563 -17.52 -17.50 -33.39
N LYS A 564 -18.73 -18.01 -33.10
CA LYS A 564 -19.96 -17.20 -32.98
C LYS A 564 -20.28 -16.73 -31.54
N SER A 565 -19.95 -17.51 -30.51
CA SER A 565 -20.28 -17.17 -29.11
C SER A 565 -19.58 -15.91 -28.59
N PHE A 566 -18.28 -15.75 -28.87
CA PHE A 566 -17.47 -14.63 -28.37
C PHE A 566 -17.93 -13.24 -28.83
N LYS A 567 -18.66 -13.11 -29.95
CA LYS A 567 -19.17 -11.82 -30.41
C LYS A 567 -20.36 -11.32 -29.57
N LEU A 568 -21.21 -12.24 -29.10
CA LEU A 568 -22.42 -11.92 -28.34
C LEU A 568 -22.12 -11.45 -26.90
N ASP A 569 -21.05 -11.97 -26.30
CA ASP A 569 -20.60 -11.57 -24.96
C ASP A 569 -20.14 -10.10 -24.93
N SER A 570 -19.46 -9.62 -25.98
CA SER A 570 -18.91 -8.25 -26.06
C SER A 570 -19.99 -7.16 -26.10
N GLU A 571 -21.06 -7.36 -26.88
CA GLU A 571 -22.17 -6.39 -26.96
C GLU A 571 -22.91 -6.26 -25.60
N LYS A 572 -23.07 -7.37 -24.89
CA LYS A 572 -23.69 -7.36 -23.55
C LYS A 572 -22.79 -6.71 -22.50
N GLN A 573 -21.46 -6.85 -22.61
CA GLN A 573 -20.51 -6.17 -21.74
C GLN A 573 -20.53 -4.65 -21.95
N GLN A 574 -20.58 -4.20 -23.21
CA GLN A 574 -20.74 -2.77 -23.52
C GLN A 574 -22.06 -2.22 -22.93
N LYS A 575 -23.16 -2.98 -23.08
CA LYS A 575 -24.48 -2.62 -22.53
C LYS A 575 -24.48 -2.53 -21.00
N MET A 576 -23.70 -3.37 -20.31
CA MET A 576 -23.50 -3.29 -18.86
C MET A 576 -22.79 -1.97 -18.48
N PHE A 577 -21.69 -1.65 -19.16
CA PHE A 577 -20.93 -0.42 -18.92
C PHE A 577 -21.79 0.84 -19.12
N ASP A 578 -22.58 0.88 -20.19
CA ASP A 578 -23.48 2.01 -20.48
C ASP A 578 -24.58 2.17 -19.41
N LEU A 579 -25.15 1.06 -18.91
CA LEU A 579 -26.14 1.09 -17.82
C LEU A 579 -25.52 1.53 -16.49
N GLN A 580 -24.31 1.07 -16.17
CA GLN A 580 -23.58 1.54 -14.99
C GLN A 580 -23.28 3.04 -15.08
N LYS A 581 -22.80 3.53 -16.23
CA LYS A 581 -22.58 4.97 -16.48
C LYS A 581 -23.85 5.80 -16.28
N LYS A 582 -25.00 5.33 -16.78
CA LYS A 582 -26.30 5.98 -16.55
C LYS A 582 -26.72 5.95 -15.06
N ARG A 583 -26.51 4.83 -14.36
CA ARG A 583 -26.77 4.72 -12.91
C ARG A 583 -25.97 5.75 -12.10
N TYR A 584 -24.68 5.94 -12.41
CA TYR A 584 -23.85 6.97 -11.77
C TYR A 584 -24.33 8.39 -12.10
N SER A 585 -24.72 8.66 -13.35
CA SER A 585 -25.28 9.95 -13.77
C SER A 585 -26.57 10.29 -13.01
N LEU A 586 -27.54 9.36 -12.94
CA LEU A 586 -28.77 9.56 -12.18
C LEU A 586 -28.52 9.78 -10.68
N LYS A 587 -27.60 9.03 -10.07
CA LYS A 587 -27.22 9.22 -8.66
C LYS A 587 -26.62 10.61 -8.40
N ALA A 588 -25.80 11.11 -9.33
CA ALA A 588 -25.27 12.47 -9.26
C ALA A 588 -26.35 13.54 -9.48
N THR A 589 -27.33 13.29 -10.35
CA THR A 589 -28.47 14.19 -10.60
C THR A 589 -29.42 14.25 -9.41
N LEU A 590 -29.74 13.12 -8.77
CA LEU A 590 -30.51 13.07 -7.52
C LEU A 590 -29.82 13.88 -6.42
N LYS A 591 -28.52 13.68 -6.21
CA LYS A 591 -27.75 14.46 -5.22
C LYS A 591 -27.75 15.97 -5.52
N LYS A 592 -27.70 16.36 -6.80
CA LYS A 592 -27.82 17.77 -7.21
C LYS A 592 -29.23 18.33 -6.98
N LEU A 593 -30.27 17.51 -7.15
CA LEU A 593 -31.65 17.88 -6.89
C LEU A 593 -31.89 18.10 -5.38
N GLU A 594 -31.40 17.18 -4.54
CA GLU A 594 -31.38 17.31 -3.07
C GLU A 594 -30.69 18.63 -2.66
N THR A 595 -29.46 18.89 -3.11
CA THR A 595 -28.77 20.15 -2.76
C THR A 595 -29.48 21.42 -3.22
N LYS A 596 -30.27 21.37 -4.30
CA LYS A 596 -31.07 22.53 -4.75
C LYS A 596 -32.32 22.74 -3.92
N TYR A 597 -32.92 21.66 -3.41
CA TYR A 597 -34.03 21.70 -2.48
C TYR A 597 -33.58 22.26 -1.12
N ASP A 598 -32.46 21.76 -0.58
CA ASP A 598 -31.88 22.25 0.67
C ASP A 598 -31.47 23.74 0.61
N GLN A 599 -31.14 24.24 -0.59
CA GLN A 599 -30.84 25.65 -0.88
C GLN A 599 -32.09 26.51 -1.15
N GLY A 600 -33.30 25.97 -1.02
CA GLY A 600 -34.56 26.68 -1.31
C GLY A 600 -34.70 27.13 -2.77
N SER A 601 -33.92 26.55 -3.69
CA SER A 601 -33.81 27.00 -5.09
C SER A 601 -34.83 26.34 -6.03
N ILE A 602 -35.69 25.47 -5.51
CA ILE A 602 -36.79 24.79 -6.21
C ILE A 602 -37.97 24.60 -5.25
N SER A 603 -39.20 24.57 -5.78
CA SER A 603 -40.40 24.34 -4.97
C SER A 603 -40.53 22.87 -4.54
N ASP A 604 -41.20 22.62 -3.42
CA ASP A 604 -41.52 21.25 -2.94
C ASP A 604 -42.23 20.42 -4.03
N SER A 605 -43.18 21.03 -4.74
CA SER A 605 -43.93 20.38 -5.83
C SER A 605 -42.99 19.91 -6.96
N ASP A 606 -42.07 20.78 -7.39
CA ASP A 606 -41.12 20.47 -8.45
C ASP A 606 -40.05 19.46 -7.97
N TYR A 607 -39.62 19.56 -6.72
CA TYR A 607 -38.73 18.61 -6.08
C TYR A 607 -39.34 17.20 -6.07
N PHE A 608 -40.51 17.01 -5.44
CA PHE A 608 -41.12 15.68 -5.33
C PHE A 608 -41.49 15.08 -6.70
N LYS A 609 -41.95 15.90 -7.65
CA LYS A 609 -42.24 15.45 -9.03
C LYS A 609 -40.97 14.99 -9.75
N THR A 610 -39.88 15.76 -9.66
CA THR A 610 -38.61 15.43 -10.33
C THR A 610 -37.91 14.25 -9.66
N TYR A 611 -37.91 14.22 -8.32
CA TYR A 611 -37.34 13.14 -7.51
C TYR A 611 -38.01 11.81 -7.81
N ARG A 612 -39.35 11.76 -7.82
CA ARG A 612 -40.13 10.54 -8.12
C ARG A 612 -39.80 9.98 -9.52
N ASN A 613 -39.70 10.85 -10.53
CA ASN A 613 -39.35 10.44 -11.89
C ASN A 613 -37.92 9.88 -11.97
N LEU A 614 -36.94 10.58 -11.40
CA LEU A 614 -35.54 10.13 -11.37
C LEU A 614 -35.36 8.85 -10.55
N GLN A 615 -36.11 8.68 -9.46
CA GLN A 615 -36.09 7.47 -8.63
C GLN A 615 -36.70 6.27 -9.36
N GLN A 616 -37.78 6.47 -10.12
CA GLN A 616 -38.35 5.45 -11.00
C GLN A 616 -37.37 5.04 -12.12
N GLU A 617 -36.70 6.00 -12.76
CA GLU A 617 -35.67 5.71 -13.77
C GLU A 617 -34.47 4.96 -13.16
N PHE A 618 -34.02 5.38 -11.97
CA PHE A 618 -32.93 4.72 -11.23
C PHE A 618 -33.28 3.27 -10.87
N TYR A 619 -34.52 3.00 -10.45
CA TYR A 619 -35.01 1.64 -10.21
C TYR A 619 -34.99 0.78 -11.50
N LEU A 620 -35.51 1.32 -12.61
CA LEU A 620 -35.51 0.63 -13.91
C LEU A 620 -34.10 0.35 -14.46
N ILE A 621 -33.12 1.19 -14.16
CA ILE A 621 -31.71 0.93 -14.52
C ILE A 621 -31.10 -0.13 -13.60
N ASN A 622 -31.37 -0.11 -12.30
CA ASN A 622 -30.88 -1.15 -11.38
C ASN A 622 -31.42 -2.55 -11.71
N ASP A 623 -32.72 -2.68 -12.04
CA ASP A 623 -33.32 -3.94 -12.50
C ASP A 623 -32.61 -4.49 -13.76
N LYS A 624 -32.33 -3.61 -14.74
CA LYS A 624 -31.60 -3.98 -15.97
C LYS A 624 -30.14 -4.38 -15.71
N VAL A 625 -29.48 -3.74 -14.74
CA VAL A 625 -28.13 -4.13 -14.29
C VAL A 625 -28.17 -5.50 -13.63
N GLN A 626 -29.08 -5.73 -12.67
CA GLN A 626 -29.21 -7.03 -11.98
C GLN A 626 -29.49 -8.19 -12.94
N LYS A 627 -30.38 -8.00 -13.93
CA LYS A 627 -30.67 -9.02 -14.96
C LYS A 627 -29.46 -9.34 -15.85
N LEU A 628 -28.62 -8.36 -16.16
CA LEU A 628 -27.37 -8.60 -16.89
C LEU A 628 -26.29 -9.24 -16.00
N GLU A 629 -26.20 -8.87 -14.72
CA GLU A 629 -25.32 -9.52 -13.75
C GLU A 629 -25.70 -11.00 -13.58
N GLN A 630 -26.98 -11.34 -13.44
CA GLN A 630 -27.48 -12.71 -13.42
C GLN A 630 -27.07 -13.48 -14.68
N TYR A 631 -27.31 -12.92 -15.87
CA TYR A 631 -26.91 -13.52 -17.14
C TYR A 631 -25.40 -13.80 -17.22
N PHE A 632 -24.54 -12.88 -16.76
CA PHE A 632 -23.10 -13.11 -16.74
C PHE A 632 -22.68 -14.21 -15.76
N ASN A 633 -23.31 -14.28 -14.58
CA ASN A 633 -23.06 -15.34 -13.61
C ASN A 633 -23.45 -16.74 -14.15
N GLU A 634 -24.60 -16.86 -14.82
CA GLU A 634 -25.04 -18.10 -15.50
C GLU A 634 -24.10 -18.51 -16.64
N LEU A 635 -23.60 -17.53 -17.39
CA LEU A 635 -22.68 -17.76 -18.50
C LEU A 635 -21.27 -18.14 -18.00
N GLU A 636 -20.87 -17.66 -16.82
CA GLU A 636 -19.64 -18.06 -16.15
C GLU A 636 -19.76 -19.46 -15.50
N SER A 637 -20.90 -19.80 -14.90
CA SER A 637 -21.15 -21.15 -14.37
C SER A 637 -21.15 -22.22 -15.47
N SER A 638 -21.81 -21.98 -16.60
CA SER A 638 -21.77 -22.90 -17.75
C SER A 638 -20.36 -23.05 -18.35
N LYS A 639 -19.56 -21.97 -18.36
CA LYS A 639 -18.12 -22.06 -18.72
C LYS A 639 -17.34 -22.91 -17.72
N GLN A 640 -17.63 -22.86 -16.41
CA GLN A 640 -17.00 -23.72 -15.41
C GLN A 640 -17.42 -25.18 -15.53
N GLU A 641 -18.69 -25.48 -15.76
CA GLU A 641 -19.19 -26.85 -15.98
C GLU A 641 -18.52 -27.49 -17.21
N SER A 642 -18.39 -26.75 -18.31
CA SER A 642 -17.70 -27.25 -19.51
C SER A 642 -16.22 -27.58 -19.28
N ARG A 643 -15.53 -26.89 -18.35
CA ARG A 643 -14.12 -27.17 -17.99
C ARG A 643 -13.97 -28.36 -17.03
N ASN A 644 -15.03 -28.74 -16.33
CA ASN A 644 -15.04 -29.88 -15.41
C ASN A 644 -15.30 -31.22 -16.12
N PHE A 645 -15.77 -31.21 -17.37
CA PHE A 645 -15.88 -32.43 -18.18
C PHE A 645 -14.53 -32.88 -18.72
N ASP A 646 -13.69 -31.95 -19.21
CA ASP A 646 -12.35 -32.26 -19.75
C ASP A 646 -11.39 -32.87 -18.70
N ASN A 647 -11.67 -32.69 -17.41
CA ASN A 647 -10.86 -33.22 -16.30
C ASN A 647 -11.33 -34.59 -15.76
N LYS A 648 -12.34 -35.24 -16.38
CA LYS A 648 -12.88 -36.54 -15.91
C LYS A 648 -12.38 -37.78 -16.66
N GLU A 649 -11.53 -37.64 -17.67
CA GLU A 649 -10.87 -38.78 -18.35
C GLU A 649 -9.43 -39.04 -17.88
N LEU A 650 -9.00 -38.36 -16.81
CA LEU A 650 -7.70 -38.60 -16.15
C LEU A 650 -7.88 -38.70 -14.63
N TYR A 651 -8.53 -39.78 -14.16
CA TYR A 651 -8.20 -40.57 -12.96
C TYR A 651 -9.17 -41.75 -12.78
#